data_AF-A0A3Q2QBU8-F1
#
_entry.id   AF-A0A3Q2QBU8-F1
#
_cell.length_a   1.000
_cell.length_b   1.000
_cell.length_c   1.000
_cell.angle_alpha   90.00
_cell.angle_beta   90.00
_cell.angle_gamma   90.00
#
_symmetry.space_group_name_H-M   'P 1'
#
loop_
_entity.id
_entity.type
_entity.pdbx_description
1 polymer ?
#
loop_
_entity_poly.entity_id
_entity_poly.type
_entity_poly.pdbx_seq_one_letter_code
_entity_poly.pdbx_strand_id
1 'polypeptide(L)'
;MPGQRNRKSISGLPKDTFSLENSIIAQYSLRWPLFIDPQGQANKWIKTMERESDLRVLRLSDSNYLQGLKNALVDGKPCLLENVGEELDPAIKPLLLLQTFEEESKTVLKLGDWVVPFSEGFKLYITTKLPNPHYSPEVSDSITLINFTVSPSGLEEQLLSLVVTEELPDLEEAKNRLVITNNKMALELKEIQDEILSHLGSAEGNSMAEDLNPELEASKIKAGEIKAKMLAAKKTEQDIDATRLRFSPVAERAQILFFCVSELSNLDPTYQYTLEWFLGIFMAAVGDSDPADTVEKRISDIKDGLTFSLYRNVCRSLFEKHKVAFALSLCARIMMNEKKIKPIEWRFLLSGGKPVHQLPCSVVAWVSDRAWQNILELSALDDFGGLAESFTRHLQGFRRIVDSKHPHREPLPGEWDSRLNSFQKLLVLRCLRPDCLIYGVQDFVSAQLGQRYTEPQMSDLSVIFKESSPTNPIILILSTGTDPAADIYKLADAVHFSKKVIAVSLGQGQVPLAEAMMRTAMKTGQWIIFQNCHMAPDWLPTLEQLPELISPVNVDKDFRLWLTSIPFKKIPVSILQNGAKMVIEPPRGIRARLERAYLSFTDELMSSSSKVCFKPLLLSLCLFHGVALERRRFGPLGFNIPYDFTEEDLHICVSQLKTFVDEYQDIPYKVLKHAAGEVNYGGHVTDNWDRRCLLTLLEDFYCPAVLGADHVYSGVYRQVDSNLDIKGYLAYIRGLPINDTPEIFGLHDNANIRSAQNETFALLEALVCLEPQTVEEVVVGIVEKLPQPFCLQEVTEKYPVLYEQPLHAVLSHEVIR
;
A
#
# COMPACT_ATOMS: atom_id res chain seq x y z
N MET A 1 -31.60 -27.68 7.12
CA MET A 1 -30.78 -26.48 6.81
C MET A 1 -29.38 -26.48 7.45
N PRO A 2 -29.15 -26.88 8.72
CA PRO A 2 -27.80 -26.84 9.34
C PRO A 2 -26.75 -27.72 8.65
N GLY A 3 -27.14 -28.89 8.15
CA GLY A 3 -26.21 -29.83 7.50
C GLY A 3 -25.61 -29.32 6.17
N GLN A 4 -26.37 -28.58 5.36
CA GLN A 4 -25.84 -27.92 4.16
C GLN A 4 -24.92 -26.74 4.51
N ARG A 5 -25.24 -26.03 5.61
CA ARG A 5 -24.43 -24.94 6.16
C ARG A 5 -23.00 -25.40 6.47
N ASN A 6 -22.87 -26.55 7.11
CA ASN A 6 -21.59 -27.08 7.54
C ASN A 6 -20.80 -27.79 6.43
N ARG A 7 -21.46 -28.41 5.44
CA ARG A 7 -20.79 -28.95 4.24
C ARG A 7 -20.11 -27.84 3.41
N LYS A 8 -20.68 -26.63 3.43
CA LYS A 8 -20.11 -25.42 2.82
C LYS A 8 -18.93 -24.84 3.61
N SER A 9 -18.96 -24.88 4.95
CA SER A 9 -17.79 -24.51 5.77
C SER A 9 -16.62 -25.49 5.62
N ILE A 10 -16.89 -26.78 5.39
CA ILE A 10 -15.85 -27.80 5.13
C ILE A 10 -15.14 -27.58 3.79
N SER A 11 -15.76 -26.87 2.84
CA SER A 11 -15.20 -26.56 1.52
C SER A 11 -14.36 -25.26 1.48
N GLY A 12 -14.04 -24.68 2.64
CA GLY A 12 -13.14 -23.51 2.75
C GLY A 12 -13.82 -22.15 2.70
N LEU A 13 -15.16 -22.10 2.78
CA LEU A 13 -15.91 -20.85 2.91
C LEU A 13 -15.75 -20.29 4.34
N PRO A 14 -15.50 -18.98 4.53
CA PRO A 14 -15.51 -18.37 5.86
C PRO A 14 -16.88 -18.55 6.54
N LYS A 15 -16.90 -18.60 7.87
CA LYS A 15 -18.10 -18.93 8.68
C LYS A 15 -19.05 -17.75 8.87
N ASP A 16 -18.79 -16.61 8.24
CA ASP A 16 -19.56 -15.39 8.38
C ASP A 16 -20.92 -15.48 7.68
N THR A 17 -21.88 -14.71 8.19
CA THR A 17 -23.23 -14.64 7.63
C THR A 17 -23.24 -14.15 6.18
N PHE A 18 -22.36 -13.21 5.85
CA PHE A 18 -22.29 -12.60 4.52
C PHE A 18 -21.79 -13.58 3.46
N SER A 19 -20.67 -14.28 3.67
CA SER A 19 -20.24 -15.34 2.75
C SER A 19 -21.27 -16.45 2.63
N LEU A 20 -21.99 -16.75 3.71
CA LEU A 20 -23.05 -17.75 3.70
C LEU A 20 -24.22 -17.35 2.80
N GLU A 21 -24.70 -16.11 2.92
CA GLU A 21 -25.74 -15.53 2.07
C GLU A 21 -25.29 -15.53 0.61
N ASN A 22 -24.06 -15.09 0.33
CA ASN A 22 -23.46 -15.13 -1.00
C ASN A 22 -23.41 -16.55 -1.58
N SER A 23 -23.06 -17.55 -0.76
CA SER A 23 -23.06 -18.96 -1.18
C SER A 23 -24.45 -19.52 -1.46
N ILE A 24 -25.50 -18.96 -0.84
CA ILE A 24 -26.89 -19.33 -1.09
C ILE A 24 -27.33 -18.70 -2.41
N ILE A 25 -27.05 -17.41 -2.60
CA ILE A 25 -27.36 -16.69 -3.85
C ILE A 25 -26.72 -17.39 -5.04
N ALA A 26 -25.43 -17.72 -4.96
CA ALA A 26 -24.72 -18.42 -6.04
C ALA A 26 -25.30 -19.81 -6.40
N GLN A 27 -25.95 -20.48 -5.45
CA GLN A 27 -26.49 -21.82 -5.66
C GLN A 27 -27.92 -21.79 -6.24
N TYR A 28 -28.70 -20.77 -5.89
CA TYR A 28 -30.10 -20.65 -6.27
C TYR A 28 -30.36 -19.57 -7.33
N SER A 29 -29.33 -18.86 -7.80
CA SER A 29 -29.47 -17.87 -8.85
C SER A 29 -29.77 -18.54 -10.20
N LEU A 30 -30.78 -18.01 -10.91
CA LEU A 30 -31.11 -18.43 -12.26
C LEU A 30 -30.10 -17.94 -13.30
N ARG A 31 -29.48 -16.78 -13.03
CA ARG A 31 -28.41 -16.20 -13.83
C ARG A 31 -27.05 -16.65 -13.28
N TRP A 32 -26.03 -16.62 -14.13
CA TRP A 32 -24.67 -16.98 -13.74
C TRP A 32 -24.10 -15.98 -12.72
N PRO A 33 -23.48 -16.43 -11.63
CA PRO A 33 -22.88 -15.55 -10.63
C PRO A 33 -21.49 -15.05 -11.07
N LEU A 34 -21.27 -13.74 -10.93
CA LEU A 34 -19.95 -13.11 -11.01
C LEU A 34 -19.55 -12.65 -9.62
N PHE A 35 -18.47 -13.22 -9.11
CA PHE A 35 -17.90 -12.91 -7.81
C PHE A 35 -16.87 -11.80 -7.92
N ILE A 36 -17.11 -10.70 -7.20
CA ILE A 36 -16.13 -9.65 -6.95
C ILE A 36 -15.26 -10.12 -5.78
N ASP A 37 -14.08 -10.66 -6.10
CA ASP A 37 -13.20 -11.37 -5.16
C ASP A 37 -11.73 -10.91 -5.31
N PRO A 38 -11.38 -9.73 -4.77
CA PRO A 38 -10.01 -9.21 -4.87
C PRO A 38 -8.97 -10.07 -4.14
N GLN A 39 -9.40 -10.91 -3.18
CA GLN A 39 -8.52 -11.76 -2.35
C GLN A 39 -8.46 -13.22 -2.81
N GLY A 40 -9.24 -13.62 -3.82
CA GLY A 40 -9.25 -14.98 -4.35
C GLY A 40 -9.87 -16.04 -3.44
N GLN A 41 -10.67 -15.65 -2.45
CA GLN A 41 -11.33 -16.60 -1.53
C GLN A 41 -12.44 -17.39 -2.22
N ALA A 42 -13.32 -16.73 -2.96
CA ALA A 42 -14.38 -17.36 -3.73
C ALA A 42 -13.79 -18.29 -4.79
N ASN A 43 -12.71 -17.86 -5.45
CA ASN A 43 -12.00 -18.68 -6.43
C ASN A 43 -11.52 -20.02 -5.84
N LYS A 44 -10.88 -19.99 -4.66
CA LYS A 44 -10.43 -21.19 -3.94
C LYS A 44 -11.60 -22.07 -3.48
N TRP A 45 -12.66 -21.44 -3.00
CA TRP A 45 -13.86 -22.14 -2.54
C TRP A 45 -14.52 -22.91 -3.70
N ILE A 46 -14.72 -22.27 -4.86
CA ILE A 46 -15.31 -22.90 -6.06
C ILE A 46 -14.45 -24.07 -6.54
N LYS A 47 -13.12 -23.89 -6.61
CA LYS A 47 -12.18 -24.97 -6.96
C LYS A 47 -12.24 -26.15 -6.01
N THR A 48 -12.47 -25.91 -4.72
CA THR A 48 -12.56 -26.96 -3.70
C THR A 48 -13.91 -27.67 -3.77
N MET A 49 -14.99 -26.91 -3.98
CA MET A 49 -16.36 -27.42 -4.06
C MET A 49 -16.59 -28.29 -5.30
N GLU A 50 -16.12 -27.84 -6.47
CA GLU A 50 -16.34 -28.53 -7.76
C GLU A 50 -15.20 -29.50 -8.12
N ARG A 51 -14.32 -29.83 -7.16
CA ARG A 51 -13.16 -30.73 -7.37
C ARG A 51 -13.58 -32.13 -7.80
N GLU A 52 -14.69 -32.64 -7.26
CA GLU A 52 -15.26 -33.95 -7.61
C GLU A 52 -15.94 -33.94 -9.00
N SER A 53 -16.32 -32.75 -9.49
CA SER A 53 -17.05 -32.55 -10.75
C SER A 53 -16.17 -32.16 -11.95
N ASP A 54 -14.84 -32.24 -11.79
CA ASP A 54 -13.84 -31.95 -12.83
C ASP A 54 -13.97 -30.54 -13.46
N LEU A 55 -13.84 -29.51 -12.61
CA LEU A 55 -13.90 -28.09 -12.97
C LEU A 55 -12.84 -27.70 -14.01
N ARG A 56 -13.29 -27.10 -15.12
CA ARG A 56 -12.39 -26.44 -16.08
C ARG A 56 -12.16 -24.98 -15.71
N VAL A 57 -10.91 -24.60 -15.51
CA VAL A 57 -10.49 -23.22 -15.22
C VAL A 57 -9.99 -22.58 -16.52
N LEU A 58 -10.53 -21.43 -16.89
CA LEU A 58 -10.21 -20.69 -18.11
C LEU A 58 -10.01 -19.20 -17.82
N ARG A 59 -9.22 -18.50 -18.64
CA ARG A 59 -9.05 -17.04 -18.60
C ARG A 59 -9.38 -16.43 -19.95
N LEU A 60 -9.84 -15.17 -19.95
CA LEU A 60 -10.09 -14.42 -21.19
C LEU A 60 -8.81 -14.11 -21.98
N SER A 61 -7.64 -14.13 -21.32
CA SER A 61 -6.34 -13.91 -21.95
C SER A 61 -5.87 -15.10 -22.81
N ASP A 62 -6.48 -16.28 -22.65
CA ASP A 62 -6.04 -17.48 -23.35
C ASP A 62 -6.65 -17.51 -24.75
N SER A 63 -5.82 -17.65 -25.80
CA SER A 63 -6.30 -17.72 -27.20
C SER A 63 -7.28 -18.88 -27.46
N ASN A 64 -7.23 -19.93 -26.63
CA ASN A 64 -8.06 -21.13 -26.74
C ASN A 64 -9.28 -21.12 -25.80
N TYR A 65 -9.60 -20.01 -25.14
CA TYR A 65 -10.66 -19.99 -24.11
C TYR A 65 -12.04 -20.39 -24.68
N LEU A 66 -12.38 -19.91 -25.89
CA LEU A 66 -13.65 -20.27 -26.56
C LEU A 66 -13.76 -21.77 -26.83
N GLN A 67 -12.65 -22.40 -27.22
CA GLN A 67 -12.61 -23.83 -27.47
C GLN A 67 -12.70 -24.64 -26.17
N GLY A 68 -12.04 -24.17 -25.10
CA GLY A 68 -12.16 -24.75 -23.76
C GLY A 68 -13.60 -24.67 -23.24
N LEU A 69 -14.25 -23.52 -23.43
CA LEU A 69 -15.64 -23.29 -23.03
C LEU A 69 -16.62 -24.16 -23.84
N LYS A 70 -16.41 -24.28 -25.15
CA LYS A 70 -17.16 -25.24 -25.99
C LYS A 70 -17.07 -26.65 -25.45
N ASN A 71 -15.84 -27.13 -25.21
CA ASN A 71 -15.66 -28.49 -24.73
C ASN A 71 -16.36 -28.67 -23.37
N ALA A 72 -16.34 -27.66 -22.49
CA ALA A 72 -17.03 -27.73 -21.20
C ALA A 72 -18.55 -27.82 -21.36
N LEU A 73 -19.14 -27.08 -22.30
CA LEU A 73 -20.56 -27.13 -22.65
C LEU A 73 -20.99 -28.50 -23.20
N VAL A 74 -20.19 -29.06 -24.11
CA VAL A 74 -20.44 -30.40 -24.69
C VAL A 74 -20.34 -31.48 -23.63
N ASP A 75 -19.30 -31.42 -22.78
CA ASP A 75 -19.07 -32.40 -21.72
C ASP A 75 -20.02 -32.22 -20.51
N GLY A 76 -20.75 -31.10 -20.43
CA GLY A 76 -21.60 -30.75 -19.29
C GLY A 76 -20.82 -30.50 -17.99
N LYS A 77 -19.55 -30.08 -18.09
CA LYS A 77 -18.66 -29.87 -16.94
C LYS A 77 -18.73 -28.42 -16.44
N PRO A 78 -18.61 -28.17 -15.12
CA PRO A 78 -18.56 -26.81 -14.60
C PRO A 78 -17.32 -26.07 -15.10
N CYS A 79 -17.47 -24.77 -15.35
CA CYS A 79 -16.43 -23.89 -15.88
C CYS A 79 -16.25 -22.66 -14.98
N LEU A 80 -15.00 -22.32 -14.65
CA LEU A 80 -14.61 -21.12 -13.90
C LEU A 80 -13.83 -20.18 -14.81
N LEU A 81 -14.36 -18.98 -15.05
CA LEU A 81 -13.64 -17.89 -15.71
C LEU A 81 -12.94 -17.01 -14.67
N GLU A 82 -11.61 -16.96 -14.73
CA GLU A 82 -10.78 -16.16 -13.80
C GLU A 82 -10.40 -14.79 -14.36
N ASN A 83 -10.24 -13.83 -13.44
CA ASN A 83 -9.69 -12.49 -13.69
C ASN A 83 -10.43 -11.74 -14.81
N VAL A 84 -11.74 -11.80 -14.82
CA VAL A 84 -12.54 -11.03 -15.78
C VAL A 84 -12.43 -9.54 -15.46
N GLY A 85 -12.08 -8.75 -16.47
CA GLY A 85 -12.01 -7.29 -16.40
C GLY A 85 -13.38 -6.62 -16.41
N GLU A 86 -13.41 -5.34 -16.75
CA GLU A 86 -14.67 -4.58 -16.92
C GLU A 86 -15.39 -4.91 -18.24
N GLU A 87 -14.60 -5.32 -19.25
CA GLU A 87 -15.11 -5.74 -20.56
C GLU A 87 -15.22 -7.27 -20.63
N LEU A 88 -16.39 -7.74 -21.06
CA LEU A 88 -16.68 -9.14 -21.36
C LEU A 88 -16.71 -9.35 -22.87
N ASP A 89 -16.21 -10.49 -23.34
CA ASP A 89 -16.24 -10.81 -24.77
C ASP A 89 -17.71 -10.98 -25.25
N PRO A 90 -18.14 -10.23 -26.28
CA PRO A 90 -19.48 -10.34 -26.82
C PRO A 90 -19.84 -11.75 -27.34
N ALA A 91 -18.87 -12.59 -27.67
CA ALA A 91 -19.09 -13.97 -28.10
C ALA A 91 -19.73 -14.85 -27.01
N ILE A 92 -19.58 -14.50 -25.73
CA ILE A 92 -20.14 -15.23 -24.58
C ILE A 92 -21.55 -14.72 -24.23
N LYS A 93 -21.97 -13.57 -24.78
CA LYS A 93 -23.28 -12.94 -24.48
C LYS A 93 -24.49 -13.90 -24.62
N PRO A 94 -24.59 -14.76 -25.65
CA PRO A 94 -25.70 -15.71 -25.76
C PRO A 94 -25.71 -16.76 -24.63
N LEU A 95 -24.53 -17.14 -24.12
CA LEU A 95 -24.40 -18.05 -22.98
C LEU A 95 -24.81 -17.36 -21.68
N LEU A 96 -24.44 -16.09 -21.49
CA LEU A 96 -24.81 -15.31 -20.32
C LEU A 96 -26.32 -15.12 -20.21
N LEU A 97 -26.99 -14.86 -21.34
CA LEU A 97 -28.43 -14.70 -21.43
C LEU A 97 -29.21 -16.01 -21.55
N LEU A 98 -28.53 -17.17 -21.58
CA LEU A 98 -29.14 -18.49 -21.79
C LEU A 98 -30.07 -18.52 -23.03
N GLN A 99 -29.59 -18.00 -24.16
CA GLN A 99 -30.32 -18.03 -25.43
C GLN A 99 -30.19 -19.40 -26.10
N THR A 100 -31.02 -20.36 -25.66
CA THR A 100 -31.12 -21.70 -26.27
C THR A 100 -32.19 -21.75 -27.34
N PHE A 101 -31.96 -22.53 -28.39
CA PHE A 101 -32.94 -22.85 -29.43
C PHE A 101 -32.94 -24.37 -29.68
N GLU A 102 -34.05 -24.91 -30.18
CA GLU A 102 -34.14 -26.33 -30.51
C GLU A 102 -33.76 -26.56 -31.97
N GLU A 103 -32.74 -27.39 -32.20
CA GLU A 103 -32.32 -27.84 -33.52
C GLU A 103 -32.18 -29.38 -33.45
N GLU A 104 -32.87 -30.11 -34.35
CA GLU A 104 -32.87 -31.59 -34.39
C GLU A 104 -33.19 -32.29 -33.05
N SER A 105 -34.21 -31.81 -32.31
CA SER A 105 -34.64 -32.35 -31.01
C SER A 105 -33.59 -32.29 -29.89
N LYS A 106 -32.55 -31.48 -30.04
CA LYS A 106 -31.58 -31.15 -28.99
C LYS A 106 -31.59 -29.64 -28.73
N THR A 107 -31.52 -29.26 -27.47
CA THR A 107 -31.29 -27.87 -27.06
C THR A 107 -29.87 -27.47 -27.43
N VAL A 108 -29.73 -26.51 -28.33
CA VAL A 108 -28.45 -25.97 -28.80
C VAL A 108 -28.33 -24.49 -28.44
N LEU A 109 -27.09 -24.03 -28.28
CA LEU A 109 -26.73 -22.66 -27.95
C LEU A 109 -25.69 -22.16 -28.95
N LYS A 110 -25.87 -20.91 -29.42
CA LYS A 110 -24.92 -20.27 -30.34
C LYS A 110 -23.84 -19.55 -29.52
N LEU A 111 -22.59 -19.96 -29.66
CA LEU A 111 -21.42 -19.37 -29.00
C LEU A 111 -20.49 -18.78 -30.07
N GLY A 112 -20.49 -17.46 -30.22
CA GLY A 112 -19.87 -16.78 -31.36
C GLY A 112 -20.46 -17.27 -32.69
N ASP A 113 -19.61 -17.88 -33.52
CA ASP A 113 -20.00 -18.46 -34.82
C ASP A 113 -20.40 -19.95 -34.72
N TRP A 114 -20.31 -20.57 -33.55
CA TRP A 114 -20.46 -22.02 -33.38
C TRP A 114 -21.80 -22.37 -32.75
N VAL A 115 -22.48 -23.42 -33.25
CA VAL A 115 -23.68 -23.99 -32.62
C VAL A 115 -23.27 -25.22 -31.81
N VAL A 116 -23.58 -25.22 -30.51
CA VAL A 116 -23.10 -26.22 -29.55
C VAL A 116 -24.30 -26.81 -28.78
N PRO A 117 -24.41 -28.14 -28.60
CA PRO A 117 -25.46 -28.72 -27.76
C PRO A 117 -25.27 -28.29 -26.30
N PHE A 118 -26.36 -27.87 -25.66
CA PHE A 118 -26.38 -27.43 -24.27
C PHE A 118 -26.75 -28.59 -23.35
N SER A 119 -25.82 -28.94 -22.45
CA SER A 119 -26.05 -29.96 -21.41
C SER A 119 -26.56 -29.31 -20.13
N GLU A 120 -27.65 -29.82 -19.56
CA GLU A 120 -28.28 -29.27 -18.34
C GLU A 120 -27.40 -29.31 -17.08
N GLY A 121 -26.33 -30.13 -17.08
CA GLY A 121 -25.35 -30.20 -15.98
C GLY A 121 -24.32 -29.07 -15.97
N PHE A 122 -24.24 -28.25 -17.03
CA PHE A 122 -23.24 -27.19 -17.15
C PHE A 122 -23.50 -26.05 -16.16
N LYS A 123 -22.43 -25.59 -15.49
CA LYS A 123 -22.44 -24.40 -14.63
C LYS A 123 -21.30 -23.46 -14.97
N LEU A 124 -21.59 -22.17 -15.04
CA LEU A 124 -20.59 -21.12 -15.24
C LEU A 124 -20.41 -20.30 -13.96
N TYR A 125 -19.16 -20.18 -13.52
CA TYR A 125 -18.74 -19.28 -12.45
C TYR A 125 -17.78 -18.24 -13.01
N ILE A 126 -17.95 -16.98 -12.63
CA ILE A 126 -17.09 -15.88 -13.10
C ILE A 126 -16.47 -15.20 -11.87
N THR A 127 -15.17 -14.92 -11.91
CA THR A 127 -14.46 -14.22 -10.83
C THR A 127 -13.70 -13.03 -11.35
N THR A 128 -13.72 -11.92 -10.61
CA THR A 128 -12.90 -10.74 -10.87
C THR A 128 -12.06 -10.39 -9.64
N LYS A 129 -10.82 -9.96 -9.87
CA LYS A 129 -9.91 -9.46 -8.84
C LYS A 129 -10.04 -7.95 -8.62
N LEU A 130 -10.81 -7.26 -9.45
CA LEU A 130 -11.03 -5.82 -9.29
C LEU A 130 -11.92 -5.60 -8.07
N PRO A 131 -11.53 -4.73 -7.11
CA PRO A 131 -12.31 -4.53 -5.89
C PRO A 131 -13.60 -3.74 -6.13
N ASN A 132 -13.60 -2.83 -7.11
CA ASN A 132 -14.76 -2.02 -7.48
C ASN A 132 -14.85 -1.87 -9.02
N PRO A 133 -15.26 -2.93 -9.74
CA PRO A 133 -15.39 -2.89 -11.19
C PRO A 133 -16.62 -2.09 -11.62
N HIS A 134 -16.48 -1.25 -12.63
CA HIS A 134 -17.61 -0.54 -13.23
C HIS A 134 -18.17 -1.30 -14.43
N TYR A 135 -19.20 -2.12 -14.18
CA TYR A 135 -19.89 -2.84 -15.24
C TYR A 135 -20.96 -1.99 -15.92
N SER A 136 -21.10 -2.16 -17.24
CA SER A 136 -22.19 -1.53 -17.98
C SER A 136 -23.55 -2.10 -17.52
N PRO A 137 -24.65 -1.33 -17.71
CA PRO A 137 -26.00 -1.82 -17.38
C PRO A 137 -26.37 -3.11 -18.11
N GLU A 138 -25.87 -3.31 -19.34
CA GLU A 138 -26.08 -4.53 -20.10
C GLU A 138 -25.48 -5.77 -19.43
N VAL A 139 -24.23 -5.65 -18.94
CA VAL A 139 -23.56 -6.74 -18.22
C VAL A 139 -24.29 -7.03 -16.91
N SER A 140 -24.68 -5.99 -16.19
CA SER A 140 -25.39 -6.09 -14.91
C SER A 140 -26.77 -6.73 -15.02
N ASP A 141 -27.45 -6.62 -16.17
CA ASP A 141 -28.72 -7.35 -16.40
C ASP A 141 -28.49 -8.80 -16.85
N SER A 142 -27.35 -9.11 -17.48
CA SER A 142 -27.08 -10.49 -17.92
C SER A 142 -26.59 -11.43 -16.81
N ILE A 143 -25.99 -10.89 -15.74
CA ILE A 143 -25.24 -11.65 -14.73
C ILE A 143 -25.74 -11.29 -13.32
N THR A 144 -25.64 -12.22 -12.37
CA THR A 144 -25.83 -11.90 -10.94
C THR A 144 -24.51 -11.47 -10.32
N LEU A 145 -24.37 -10.19 -9.99
CA LEU A 145 -23.20 -9.66 -9.30
C LEU A 145 -23.26 -10.04 -7.81
N ILE A 146 -22.23 -10.74 -7.33
CA ILE A 146 -22.07 -11.12 -5.92
C ILE A 146 -20.81 -10.44 -5.40
N ASN A 147 -20.97 -9.56 -4.42
CA ASN A 147 -19.83 -8.97 -3.75
C ASN A 147 -19.26 -9.96 -2.74
N PHE A 148 -18.05 -10.47 -2.99
CA PHE A 148 -17.33 -11.40 -2.11
C PHE A 148 -16.10 -10.74 -1.46
N THR A 149 -16.05 -9.40 -1.41
CA THR A 149 -15.01 -8.69 -0.67
C THR A 149 -15.06 -9.05 0.81
N VAL A 150 -13.89 -9.26 1.40
CA VAL A 150 -13.76 -9.62 2.82
C VAL A 150 -14.34 -8.51 3.71
N SER A 151 -15.36 -8.86 4.50
CA SER A 151 -15.94 -7.95 5.50
C SER A 151 -15.09 -7.93 6.78
N PRO A 152 -15.11 -6.83 7.57
CA PRO A 152 -14.38 -6.78 8.83
C PRO A 152 -14.77 -7.92 9.78
N SER A 153 -16.07 -8.08 10.03
CA SER A 153 -16.59 -9.18 10.87
C SER A 153 -16.18 -10.57 10.35
N GLY A 154 -16.14 -10.77 9.03
CA GLY A 154 -15.73 -12.06 8.45
C GLY A 154 -14.24 -12.34 8.65
N LEU A 155 -13.39 -11.33 8.49
CA LEU A 155 -11.96 -11.45 8.74
C LEU A 155 -11.66 -11.65 10.22
N GLU A 156 -12.37 -10.96 11.11
CA GLU A 156 -12.23 -11.13 12.55
C GLU A 156 -12.51 -12.58 12.97
N GLU A 157 -13.61 -13.17 12.48
CA GLU A 157 -13.92 -14.56 12.81
C GLU A 157 -12.88 -15.54 12.25
N GLN A 158 -12.37 -15.30 11.03
CA GLN A 158 -11.32 -16.09 10.42
C GLN A 158 -10.02 -16.01 11.25
N LEU A 159 -9.58 -14.81 11.60
CA LEU A 159 -8.37 -14.58 12.40
C LEU A 159 -8.50 -15.17 13.80
N LEU A 160 -9.68 -15.04 14.42
CA LEU A 160 -9.96 -15.66 15.72
C LEU A 160 -9.86 -17.18 15.66
N SER A 161 -10.35 -17.79 14.58
CA SER A 161 -10.19 -19.24 14.36
C SER A 161 -8.72 -19.63 14.28
N LEU A 162 -7.89 -18.84 13.59
CA LEU A 162 -6.47 -19.11 13.43
C LEU A 162 -5.69 -18.97 14.75
N VAL A 163 -5.92 -17.91 15.52
CA VAL A 163 -5.27 -17.73 16.84
C VAL A 163 -5.57 -18.90 17.75
N VAL A 164 -6.84 -19.33 17.79
CA VAL A 164 -7.29 -20.40 18.68
C VAL A 164 -6.75 -21.75 18.23
N THR A 165 -6.58 -21.96 16.91
CA THR A 165 -5.94 -23.16 16.36
C THR A 165 -4.49 -23.28 16.81
N GLU A 166 -3.75 -22.17 16.83
CA GLU A 166 -2.33 -22.16 17.24
C GLU A 166 -2.17 -22.22 18.76
N GLU A 167 -2.93 -21.44 19.53
CA GLU A 167 -2.78 -21.35 20.99
C GLU A 167 -3.43 -22.52 21.73
N LEU A 168 -4.59 -23.00 21.25
CA LEU A 168 -5.40 -24.02 21.92
C LEU A 168 -5.93 -25.07 20.92
N PRO A 169 -5.02 -25.85 20.28
CA PRO A 169 -5.39 -26.82 19.25
C PRO A 169 -6.39 -27.87 19.73
N ASP A 170 -6.26 -28.32 20.99
CA ASP A 170 -7.16 -29.32 21.60
C ASP A 170 -8.62 -28.84 21.66
N LEU A 171 -8.83 -27.55 21.95
CA LEU A 171 -10.17 -26.96 22.03
C LEU A 171 -10.79 -26.78 20.64
N GLU A 172 -10.00 -26.43 19.64
CA GLU A 172 -10.48 -26.30 18.26
C GLU A 172 -10.79 -27.69 17.65
N GLU A 173 -9.98 -28.71 17.92
CA GLU A 173 -10.30 -30.09 17.56
C GLU A 173 -11.58 -30.56 18.24
N ALA A 174 -11.74 -30.29 19.55
CA ALA A 174 -12.95 -30.63 20.29
C ALA A 174 -14.17 -29.94 19.68
N LYS A 175 -14.07 -28.66 19.31
CA LYS A 175 -15.12 -27.91 18.61
C LYS A 175 -15.47 -28.54 17.27
N ASN A 176 -14.48 -28.83 16.43
CA ASN A 176 -14.71 -29.44 15.12
C ASN A 176 -15.36 -30.82 15.24
N ARG A 177 -14.95 -31.65 16.21
CA ARG A 177 -15.60 -32.93 16.53
C ARG A 177 -17.03 -32.74 17.02
N LEU A 178 -17.29 -31.75 17.88
CA LEU A 178 -18.63 -31.42 18.34
C LEU A 178 -19.54 -30.97 17.19
N VAL A 179 -19.04 -30.15 16.26
CA VAL A 179 -19.81 -29.73 15.08
C VAL A 179 -20.15 -30.92 14.19
N ILE A 180 -19.19 -31.81 13.90
CA ILE A 180 -19.44 -33.00 13.07
C ILE A 180 -20.45 -33.94 13.75
N THR A 181 -20.31 -34.18 15.05
CA THR A 181 -21.23 -35.05 15.81
C THR A 181 -22.62 -34.43 15.92
N ASN A 182 -22.74 -33.13 16.16
CA ASN A 182 -24.02 -32.42 16.20
C ASN A 182 -24.73 -32.46 14.84
N ASN A 183 -23.98 -32.38 13.72
CA ASN A 183 -24.53 -32.55 12.38
C ASN A 183 -25.06 -33.96 12.13
N LYS A 184 -24.30 -34.99 12.53
CA LYS A 184 -24.75 -36.39 12.42
C LYS A 184 -26.01 -36.63 13.24
N MET A 185 -26.03 -36.15 14.49
CA MET A 185 -27.20 -36.23 15.36
C MET A 185 -28.42 -35.50 14.78
N ALA A 186 -28.23 -34.34 14.15
CA ALA A 186 -29.32 -33.60 13.51
C ALA A 186 -29.86 -34.29 12.25
N LEU A 187 -29.00 -34.98 11.48
CA LEU A 187 -29.41 -35.81 10.35
C LEU A 187 -30.17 -37.04 10.82
N GLU A 188 -29.63 -37.78 11.79
CA GLU A 188 -30.31 -38.94 12.41
C GLU A 188 -31.68 -38.57 12.97
N LEU A 189 -31.79 -37.41 13.62
CA LEU A 189 -33.07 -36.93 14.14
C LEU A 189 -34.07 -36.62 13.02
N LYS A 190 -33.61 -36.10 11.88
CA LYS A 190 -34.45 -35.87 10.71
C LYS A 190 -34.86 -37.19 10.04
N GLU A 191 -33.93 -38.13 9.89
CA GLU A 191 -34.22 -39.46 9.35
C GLU A 191 -35.27 -40.18 10.20
N ILE A 192 -35.13 -40.14 11.54
CA ILE A 192 -36.14 -40.69 12.46
C ILE A 192 -37.48 -39.95 12.30
N GLN A 193 -37.50 -38.64 12.08
CA GLN A 193 -38.74 -37.89 11.82
C GLN A 193 -39.39 -38.28 10.49
N ASP A 194 -38.59 -38.40 9.43
CA ASP A 194 -39.05 -38.78 8.09
C ASP A 194 -39.54 -40.25 8.10
N GLU A 195 -38.89 -41.15 8.84
CA GLU A 195 -39.35 -42.51 9.11
C GLU A 195 -40.72 -42.50 9.81
N ILE A 196 -40.85 -41.78 10.93
CA ILE A 196 -42.13 -41.64 11.67
C ILE A 196 -43.23 -41.08 10.74
N LEU A 197 -42.92 -40.08 9.93
CA LEU A 197 -43.86 -39.51 8.95
C LEU A 197 -44.26 -40.52 7.88
N SER A 198 -43.33 -41.34 7.39
CA SER A 198 -43.65 -42.40 6.41
C SER A 198 -44.52 -43.51 7.01
N HIS A 199 -44.26 -43.89 8.27
CA HIS A 199 -45.05 -44.87 9.02
C HIS A 199 -46.45 -44.33 9.33
N LEU A 200 -46.60 -43.04 9.61
CA LEU A 200 -47.90 -42.39 9.81
C LEU A 200 -48.67 -42.20 8.49
N GLY A 201 -47.99 -41.79 7.41
CA GLY A 201 -48.59 -41.61 6.09
C GLY A 201 -49.04 -42.91 5.42
N SER A 202 -48.37 -44.03 5.72
CA SER A 202 -48.81 -45.37 5.31
C SER A 202 -49.97 -45.92 6.17
N ALA A 203 -50.23 -45.32 7.34
CA ALA A 203 -51.27 -45.76 8.27
C ALA A 203 -52.64 -45.06 8.09
N GLU A 204 -52.77 -44.06 7.22
CA GLU A 204 -54.03 -43.31 6.99
C GLU A 204 -55.21 -44.17 6.47
N GLY A 205 -55.00 -45.46 6.17
CA GLY A 205 -56.06 -46.40 5.77
C GLY A 205 -56.38 -47.52 6.77
N ASN A 206 -55.61 -47.71 7.85
CA ASN A 206 -55.76 -48.88 8.72
C ASN A 206 -55.77 -48.45 10.20
N SER A 207 -56.96 -48.17 10.72
CA SER A 207 -57.14 -47.53 12.04
C SER A 207 -56.80 -48.42 13.25
N MET A 208 -56.40 -49.68 13.07
CA MET A 208 -56.14 -50.61 14.19
C MET A 208 -55.04 -51.62 13.86
N ALA A 209 -53.78 -51.20 13.81
CA ALA A 209 -52.64 -52.13 13.78
C ALA A 209 -51.82 -52.00 15.07
N GLU A 210 -51.98 -52.97 15.98
CA GLU A 210 -51.20 -53.12 17.22
C GLU A 210 -49.69 -53.29 16.96
N ASP A 211 -49.29 -53.62 15.73
CA ASP A 211 -47.90 -53.89 15.33
C ASP A 211 -47.04 -52.62 15.12
N LEU A 212 -47.62 -51.43 14.98
CA LEU A 212 -46.89 -50.16 14.75
C LEU A 212 -46.38 -49.50 16.06
N ASN A 213 -46.97 -49.84 17.20
CA ASN A 213 -46.70 -49.18 18.48
C ASN A 213 -45.26 -49.34 19.01
N PRO A 214 -44.61 -50.52 18.96
CA PRO A 214 -43.29 -50.70 19.56
C PRO A 214 -42.16 -50.01 18.77
N GLU A 215 -42.24 -49.97 17.44
CA GLU A 215 -41.25 -49.28 16.60
C GLU A 215 -41.35 -47.76 16.75
N LEU A 216 -42.57 -47.20 16.82
CA LEU A 216 -42.81 -45.79 17.12
C LEU A 216 -42.32 -45.40 18.52
N GLU A 217 -42.54 -46.25 19.54
CA GLU A 217 -41.99 -46.03 20.88
C GLU A 217 -40.46 -46.07 20.90
N ALA A 218 -39.83 -47.03 20.21
CA ALA A 218 -38.38 -47.13 20.12
C ALA A 218 -37.77 -45.90 19.43
N SER A 219 -38.36 -45.43 18.32
CA SER A 219 -37.93 -44.22 17.61
C SER A 219 -38.13 -42.95 18.44
N LYS A 220 -39.20 -42.87 19.23
CA LYS A 220 -39.46 -41.76 20.17
C LYS A 220 -38.44 -41.72 21.31
N ILE A 221 -38.07 -42.87 21.88
CA ILE A 221 -37.04 -42.96 22.93
C ILE A 221 -35.67 -42.54 22.38
N LYS A 222 -35.27 -43.06 21.21
CA LYS A 222 -34.02 -42.66 20.53
C LYS A 222 -33.99 -41.16 20.22
N ALA A 223 -35.08 -40.59 19.71
CA ALA A 223 -35.18 -39.15 19.47
C ALA A 223 -35.06 -38.32 20.77
N GLY A 224 -35.58 -38.83 21.89
CA GLY A 224 -35.43 -38.23 23.22
C GLY A 224 -33.98 -38.24 23.70
N GLU A 225 -33.27 -39.35 23.54
CA GLU A 225 -31.84 -39.47 23.88
C GLU A 225 -30.97 -38.56 23.02
N ILE A 226 -31.22 -38.49 21.71
CA ILE A 226 -30.50 -37.59 20.79
C ILE A 226 -30.74 -36.13 21.20
N LYS A 227 -31.98 -35.73 21.50
CA LYS A 227 -32.27 -34.38 22.00
C LYS A 227 -31.51 -34.04 23.28
N ALA A 228 -31.41 -34.98 24.23
CA ALA A 228 -30.66 -34.78 25.46
C ALA A 228 -29.15 -34.63 25.19
N LYS A 229 -28.58 -35.44 24.29
CA LYS A 229 -27.18 -35.33 23.87
C LYS A 229 -26.90 -34.02 23.13
N MET A 230 -27.81 -33.56 22.26
CA MET A 230 -27.70 -32.27 21.58
C MET A 230 -27.73 -31.10 22.57
N LEU A 231 -28.56 -31.16 23.62
CA LEU A 231 -28.60 -30.14 24.68
C LEU A 231 -27.28 -30.09 25.47
N ALA A 232 -26.67 -31.24 25.77
CA ALA A 232 -25.37 -31.31 26.43
C ALA A 232 -24.26 -30.75 25.52
N ALA A 233 -24.22 -31.16 24.25
CA ALA A 233 -23.27 -30.66 23.26
C ALA A 233 -23.36 -29.14 23.08
N LYS A 234 -24.59 -28.58 23.11
CA LYS A 234 -24.82 -27.14 23.03
C LYS A 234 -24.26 -26.37 24.24
N LYS A 235 -24.31 -26.94 25.45
CA LYS A 235 -23.67 -26.33 26.63
C LYS A 235 -22.15 -26.34 26.49
N THR A 236 -21.58 -27.47 26.07
CA THR A 236 -20.13 -27.56 25.82
C THR A 236 -19.67 -26.62 24.71
N GLU A 237 -20.47 -26.45 23.66
CA GLU A 237 -20.22 -25.46 22.59
C GLU A 237 -20.18 -24.03 23.14
N GLN A 238 -21.11 -23.67 24.05
CA GLN A 238 -21.10 -22.36 24.71
C GLN A 238 -19.86 -22.12 25.57
N ASP A 239 -19.40 -23.14 26.31
CA ASP A 239 -18.19 -23.03 27.14
C ASP A 239 -16.92 -22.87 26.28
N ILE A 240 -16.85 -23.58 25.16
CA ILE A 240 -15.77 -23.45 24.17
C ILE A 240 -15.80 -22.06 23.53
N ASP A 241 -16.98 -21.58 23.13
CA ASP A 241 -17.12 -20.25 22.54
C ASP A 241 -16.78 -19.14 23.54
N ALA A 242 -17.12 -19.30 24.82
CA ALA A 242 -16.73 -18.36 25.87
C ALA A 242 -15.19 -18.27 26.04
N THR A 243 -14.49 -19.40 25.88
CA THR A 243 -13.02 -19.43 25.91
C THR A 243 -12.44 -18.79 24.65
N ARG A 244 -13.03 -19.05 23.49
CA ARG A 244 -12.65 -18.47 22.19
C ARG A 244 -12.74 -16.95 22.21
N LEU A 245 -13.84 -16.41 22.76
CA LEU A 245 -14.09 -14.97 22.83
C LEU A 245 -13.04 -14.20 23.63
N ARG A 246 -12.26 -14.85 24.51
CA ARG A 246 -11.15 -14.19 25.23
C ARG A 246 -10.06 -13.69 24.27
N PHE A 247 -9.87 -14.34 23.12
CA PHE A 247 -8.89 -13.95 22.10
C PHE A 247 -9.46 -13.01 21.02
N SER A 248 -10.76 -12.68 21.07
CA SER A 248 -11.40 -11.72 20.14
C SER A 248 -10.63 -10.39 20.03
N PRO A 249 -10.09 -9.79 21.10
CA PRO A 249 -9.35 -8.52 20.99
C PRO A 249 -8.10 -8.61 20.10
N VAL A 250 -7.49 -9.79 19.93
CA VAL A 250 -6.36 -10.00 19.01
C VAL A 250 -6.85 -9.97 17.56
N ALA A 251 -7.97 -10.65 17.29
CA ALA A 251 -8.60 -10.68 15.98
C ALA A 251 -9.13 -9.28 15.58
N GLU A 252 -9.76 -8.56 16.50
CA GLU A 252 -10.17 -7.17 16.30
C GLU A 252 -8.99 -6.26 15.95
N ARG A 253 -7.85 -6.43 16.66
CA ARG A 253 -6.64 -5.66 16.34
C ARG A 253 -6.13 -6.02 14.94
N ALA A 254 -6.04 -7.30 14.63
CA ALA A 254 -5.51 -7.77 13.36
C ALA A 254 -6.39 -7.38 12.16
N GLN A 255 -7.73 -7.36 12.30
CA GLN A 255 -8.62 -6.89 11.23
C GLN A 255 -8.34 -5.42 10.89
N ILE A 256 -8.19 -4.57 11.91
CA ILE A 256 -7.92 -3.13 11.72
C ILE A 256 -6.61 -2.95 10.97
N LEU A 257 -5.57 -3.67 11.40
CA LEU A 257 -4.26 -3.64 10.76
C LEU A 257 -4.32 -4.07 9.29
N PHE A 258 -5.09 -5.12 8.96
CA PHE A 258 -5.27 -5.57 7.58
C PHE A 258 -5.93 -4.50 6.71
N PHE A 259 -7.03 -3.89 7.16
CA PHE A 259 -7.71 -2.85 6.38
C PHE A 259 -6.83 -1.61 6.19
N CYS A 260 -6.08 -1.19 7.22
CA CYS A 260 -5.09 -0.12 7.11
C CYS A 260 -4.07 -0.40 6.00
N VAL A 261 -3.62 -1.65 5.87
CA VAL A 261 -2.66 -2.05 4.83
C VAL A 261 -3.32 -2.16 3.45
N SER A 262 -4.58 -2.61 3.38
CA SER A 262 -5.32 -2.70 2.12
C SER A 262 -5.60 -1.32 1.50
N GLU A 263 -5.87 -0.32 2.34
CA GLU A 263 -6.12 1.07 1.95
C GLU A 263 -4.87 1.74 1.36
N LEU A 264 -3.66 1.25 1.65
CA LEU A 264 -2.41 1.77 1.07
C LEU A 264 -2.39 1.70 -0.45
N SER A 265 -3.15 0.78 -1.05
CA SER A 265 -3.28 0.68 -2.52
C SER A 265 -3.89 1.93 -3.17
N ASN A 266 -4.61 2.75 -2.41
CA ASN A 266 -5.15 4.04 -2.86
C ASN A 266 -4.05 5.11 -3.00
N LEU A 267 -2.96 5.01 -2.22
CA LEU A 267 -1.82 5.94 -2.30
C LEU A 267 -0.98 5.68 -3.54
N ASP A 268 -0.58 4.42 -3.71
CA ASP A 268 0.25 3.99 -4.82
C ASP A 268 -0.19 2.58 -5.25
N PRO A 269 -0.40 2.34 -6.55
CA PRO A 269 -0.83 1.03 -7.04
C PRO A 269 0.15 -0.10 -6.72
N THR A 270 1.42 0.21 -6.41
CA THR A 270 2.41 -0.79 -6.00
C THR A 270 2.16 -1.35 -4.59
N TYR A 271 1.41 -0.65 -3.75
CA TYR A 271 1.13 -1.02 -2.35
C TYR A 271 -0.03 -1.99 -2.18
N GLN A 272 0.07 -3.13 -2.86
CA GLN A 272 -0.94 -4.18 -2.82
C GLN A 272 -0.42 -5.42 -2.12
N TYR A 273 -1.15 -5.95 -1.14
CA TYR A 273 -0.72 -7.13 -0.38
C TYR A 273 -1.81 -8.19 -0.43
N THR A 274 -1.43 -9.47 -0.46
CA THR A 274 -2.41 -10.55 -0.31
C THR A 274 -2.83 -10.73 1.14
N LEU A 275 -4.05 -11.26 1.31
CA LEU A 275 -4.48 -11.78 2.60
C LEU A 275 -3.56 -12.92 3.08
N GLU A 276 -3.13 -13.81 2.20
CA GLU A 276 -2.22 -14.92 2.57
C GLU A 276 -0.90 -14.43 3.16
N TRP A 277 -0.30 -13.41 2.55
CA TRP A 277 0.91 -12.78 3.08
C TRP A 277 0.67 -12.18 4.47
N PHE A 278 -0.46 -11.49 4.66
CA PHE A 278 -0.84 -10.96 5.97
C PHE A 278 -1.04 -12.07 7.01
N LEU A 279 -1.72 -13.15 6.65
CA LEU A 279 -1.92 -14.32 7.51
C LEU A 279 -0.59 -15.00 7.86
N GLY A 280 0.37 -15.04 6.94
CA GLY A 280 1.72 -15.53 7.20
C GLY A 280 2.44 -14.71 8.28
N ILE A 281 2.38 -13.38 8.19
CA ILE A 281 2.94 -12.47 9.22
C ILE A 281 2.20 -12.65 10.54
N PHE A 282 0.89 -12.82 10.50
CA PHE A 282 0.07 -13.02 11.67
C PHE A 282 0.45 -14.30 12.43
N MET A 283 0.55 -15.44 11.73
CA MET A 283 0.97 -16.71 12.32
C MET A 283 2.40 -16.63 12.87
N ALA A 284 3.33 -16.02 12.12
CA ALA A 284 4.68 -15.81 12.60
C ALA A 284 4.72 -14.95 13.87
N ALA A 285 3.93 -13.87 13.94
CA ALA A 285 3.87 -13.00 15.12
C ALA A 285 3.28 -13.72 16.35
N VAL A 286 2.31 -14.61 16.16
CA VAL A 286 1.76 -15.44 17.25
C VAL A 286 2.83 -16.43 17.74
N GLY A 287 3.51 -17.12 16.82
CA GLY A 287 4.56 -18.09 17.15
C GLY A 287 5.82 -17.50 17.78
N ASP A 288 6.27 -16.33 17.31
CA ASP A 288 7.49 -15.65 17.78
C ASP A 288 7.29 -14.87 19.09
N SER A 289 6.04 -14.67 19.52
CA SER A 289 5.75 -13.89 20.74
C SER A 289 6.13 -14.65 22.02
N ASP A 290 6.59 -13.91 23.04
CA ASP A 290 7.05 -14.50 24.30
C ASP A 290 5.90 -15.17 25.08
N PRO A 291 6.09 -16.39 25.61
CA PRO A 291 5.06 -17.04 26.43
C PRO A 291 4.86 -16.27 27.73
N ALA A 292 3.59 -16.02 28.10
CA ALA A 292 3.23 -15.28 29.32
C ALA A 292 2.33 -16.11 30.24
N ASP A 293 2.47 -15.93 31.56
CA ASP A 293 1.73 -16.68 32.59
C ASP A 293 0.22 -16.39 32.61
N THR A 294 -0.20 -15.25 32.03
CA THR A 294 -1.60 -14.80 32.01
C THR A 294 -2.05 -14.51 30.59
N VAL A 295 -3.27 -14.95 30.26
CA VAL A 295 -3.91 -14.75 28.94
C VAL A 295 -3.94 -13.27 28.53
N GLU A 296 -4.18 -12.36 29.48
CA GLU A 296 -4.24 -10.91 29.21
C GLU A 296 -2.89 -10.33 28.78
N LYS A 297 -1.80 -10.72 29.45
CA LYS A 297 -0.44 -10.31 29.04
C LYS A 297 -0.07 -10.90 27.69
N ARG A 298 -0.35 -12.19 27.49
CA ARG A 298 -0.14 -12.87 26.20
C ARG A 298 -0.86 -12.14 25.06
N ILE A 299 -2.11 -11.71 25.26
CA ILE A 299 -2.87 -10.92 24.28
C ILE A 299 -2.17 -9.58 23.98
N SER A 300 -1.64 -8.88 24.99
CA SER A 300 -0.89 -7.64 24.79
C SER A 300 0.38 -7.88 23.99
N ASP A 301 1.16 -8.90 24.35
CA ASP A 301 2.42 -9.23 23.70
C ASP A 301 2.22 -9.62 22.22
N ILE A 302 1.18 -10.41 21.92
CA ILE A 302 0.80 -10.73 20.54
C ILE A 302 0.37 -9.47 19.78
N LYS A 303 -0.44 -8.59 20.39
CA LYS A 303 -0.87 -7.34 19.74
C LYS A 303 0.32 -6.44 19.38
N ASP A 304 1.27 -6.29 20.30
CA ASP A 304 2.44 -5.45 20.09
C ASP A 304 3.42 -6.07 19.08
N GLY A 305 3.69 -7.38 19.21
CA GLY A 305 4.50 -8.15 18.27
C GLY A 305 3.93 -8.11 16.85
N LEU A 306 2.62 -8.31 16.69
CA LEU A 306 1.94 -8.23 15.41
C LEU A 306 2.01 -6.83 14.81
N THR A 307 1.70 -5.79 15.61
CA THR A 307 1.71 -4.40 15.14
C THR A 307 3.11 -4.02 14.64
N PHE A 308 4.17 -4.41 15.37
CA PHE A 308 5.53 -4.09 14.99
C PHE A 308 6.04 -4.92 13.81
N SER A 309 5.76 -6.22 13.77
CA SER A 309 6.16 -7.10 12.67
C SER A 309 5.53 -6.66 11.34
N LEU A 310 4.24 -6.33 11.36
CA LEU A 310 3.54 -5.78 10.21
C LEU A 310 4.13 -4.43 9.78
N TYR A 311 4.33 -3.51 10.73
CA TYR A 311 4.92 -2.20 10.44
C TYR A 311 6.29 -2.33 9.78
N ARG A 312 7.18 -3.15 10.33
CA ARG A 312 8.51 -3.42 9.78
C ARG A 312 8.44 -3.96 8.36
N ASN A 313 7.58 -4.94 8.09
CA ASN A 313 7.50 -5.57 6.78
C ASN A 313 6.89 -4.63 5.73
N VAL A 314 5.86 -3.87 6.08
CA VAL A 314 5.24 -2.87 5.18
C VAL A 314 6.17 -1.70 4.92
N CYS A 315 6.92 -1.20 5.93
CA CYS A 315 7.85 -0.09 5.74
C CYS A 315 9.01 -0.40 4.78
N ARG A 316 9.35 -1.68 4.54
CA ARG A 316 10.35 -2.07 3.52
C ARG A 316 9.86 -1.82 2.09
N SER A 317 8.54 -1.87 1.89
CA SER A 317 7.89 -1.68 0.59
C SER A 317 7.25 -0.31 0.40
N LEU A 318 7.37 0.58 1.39
CA LEU A 318 6.88 1.96 1.31
C LEU A 318 8.01 2.95 1.00
N PHE A 319 7.66 4.01 0.26
CA PHE A 319 8.52 5.18 0.10
C PHE A 319 8.63 5.93 1.43
N GLU A 320 9.78 6.55 1.69
CA GLU A 320 10.06 7.29 2.93
C GLU A 320 8.98 8.35 3.23
N LYS A 321 8.50 9.03 2.17
CA LYS A 321 7.42 10.03 2.27
C LYS A 321 6.10 9.48 2.85
N HIS A 322 5.84 8.18 2.70
CA HIS A 322 4.59 7.54 3.14
C HIS A 322 4.72 6.80 4.48
N LYS A 323 5.95 6.57 4.99
CA LYS A 323 6.16 5.82 6.24
C LYS A 323 5.53 6.52 7.45
N VAL A 324 5.70 7.83 7.57
CA VAL A 324 5.07 8.63 8.65
C VAL A 324 3.55 8.64 8.51
N ALA A 325 3.03 8.73 7.28
CA ALA A 325 1.59 8.64 7.00
C ALA A 325 1.01 7.31 7.48
N PHE A 326 1.68 6.22 7.14
CA PHE A 326 1.28 4.89 7.55
C PHE A 326 1.35 4.72 9.08
N ALA A 327 2.43 5.17 9.73
CA ALA A 327 2.58 5.11 11.19
C ALA A 327 1.46 5.88 11.92
N LEU A 328 1.12 7.09 11.44
CA LEU A 328 0.04 7.90 12.00
C LEU A 328 -1.32 7.24 11.75
N SER A 329 -1.60 6.75 10.54
CA SER A 329 -2.85 6.06 10.21
C SER A 329 -3.05 4.82 11.10
N LEU A 330 -2.00 4.01 11.27
CA LEU A 330 -1.99 2.85 12.15
C LEU A 330 -2.36 3.25 13.59
N CYS A 331 -1.64 4.23 14.15
CA CYS A 331 -1.86 4.73 15.50
C CYS A 331 -3.28 5.30 15.68
N ALA A 332 -3.76 6.08 14.71
CA ALA A 332 -5.07 6.70 14.78
C ALA A 332 -6.19 5.66 14.75
N ARG A 333 -6.15 4.69 13.83
CA ARG A 333 -7.16 3.62 13.71
C ARG A 333 -7.23 2.75 14.95
N ILE A 334 -6.07 2.44 15.55
CA ILE A 334 -5.96 1.77 16.84
C ILE A 334 -6.68 2.58 17.94
N MET A 335 -6.38 3.86 18.05
CA MET A 335 -6.94 4.73 19.09
C MET A 335 -8.42 5.05 18.88
N MET A 336 -8.91 5.05 17.64
CA MET A 336 -10.34 5.13 17.33
C MET A 336 -11.09 3.90 17.83
N ASN A 337 -10.51 2.70 17.68
CA ASN A 337 -11.12 1.48 18.24
C ASN A 337 -11.20 1.53 19.77
N GLU A 338 -10.19 2.13 20.43
CA GLU A 338 -10.18 2.40 21.86
C GLU A 338 -11.04 3.61 22.29
N LYS A 339 -11.71 4.27 21.33
CA LYS A 339 -12.54 5.48 21.53
C LYS A 339 -11.80 6.68 22.14
N LYS A 340 -10.47 6.74 21.98
CA LYS A 340 -9.62 7.85 22.43
C LYS A 340 -9.59 9.02 21.45
N ILE A 341 -9.83 8.76 20.17
CA ILE A 341 -9.91 9.76 19.10
C ILE A 341 -11.34 9.78 18.55
N LYS A 342 -11.95 10.96 18.45
CA LYS A 342 -13.26 11.10 17.81
C LYS A 342 -13.10 11.15 16.28
N PRO A 343 -13.97 10.48 15.49
CA PRO A 343 -13.89 10.53 14.03
C PRO A 343 -13.96 11.94 13.43
N ILE A 344 -14.68 12.86 14.07
CA ILE A 344 -14.81 14.26 13.64
C ILE A 344 -13.47 15.01 13.81
N GLU A 345 -12.77 14.78 14.92
CA GLU A 345 -11.44 15.37 15.19
C GLU A 345 -10.39 14.87 14.20
N TRP A 346 -10.46 13.59 13.83
CA TRP A 346 -9.62 13.01 12.80
C TRP A 346 -9.87 13.64 11.42
N ARG A 347 -11.13 13.75 10.99
CA ARG A 347 -11.48 14.43 9.74
C ARG A 347 -10.99 15.88 9.72
N PHE A 348 -11.07 16.58 10.86
CA PHE A 348 -10.51 17.93 10.99
C PHE A 348 -8.99 17.95 10.82
N LEU A 349 -8.26 17.00 11.42
CA LEU A 349 -6.81 16.87 11.21
C LEU A 349 -6.47 16.64 9.74
N LEU A 350 -7.32 16.01 8.94
CA LEU A 350 -7.05 15.73 7.53
C LEU A 350 -7.41 16.92 6.64
N SER A 351 -8.69 17.28 6.62
CA SER A 351 -9.27 18.18 5.61
C SER A 351 -9.58 19.58 6.13
N GLY A 352 -9.42 19.84 7.44
CA GLY A 352 -9.86 21.08 8.08
C GLY A 352 -11.37 21.07 8.36
N GLY A 353 -11.94 22.23 8.72
CA GLY A 353 -13.36 22.37 9.06
C GLY A 353 -14.09 23.36 8.15
N LYS A 354 -15.35 23.64 8.50
CA LYS A 354 -16.08 24.81 8.00
C LYS A 354 -16.31 25.74 9.19
N PRO A 355 -16.02 27.05 9.09
CA PRO A 355 -16.23 27.95 10.20
C PRO A 355 -17.73 28.21 10.38
N VAL A 356 -18.23 28.05 11.62
CA VAL A 356 -19.65 28.31 11.95
C VAL A 356 -19.91 29.82 12.13
N HIS A 357 -18.89 30.59 12.54
CA HIS A 357 -19.00 32.03 12.75
C HIS A 357 -17.76 32.79 12.23
N GLN A 358 -17.99 33.85 11.46
CA GLN A 358 -16.95 34.80 11.05
C GLN A 358 -16.76 35.85 12.15
N LEU A 359 -15.96 35.52 13.17
CA LEU A 359 -15.44 36.54 14.08
C LEU A 359 -14.32 37.31 13.35
N PRO A 360 -14.45 38.64 13.15
CA PRO A 360 -13.44 39.42 12.43
C PRO A 360 -12.10 39.31 13.17
N CYS A 361 -11.03 39.02 12.44
CA CYS A 361 -9.66 39.06 12.95
C CYS A 361 -9.22 40.52 13.19
N SER A 362 -9.82 41.20 14.16
CA SER A 362 -9.43 42.58 14.53
C SER A 362 -8.36 42.63 15.63
N VAL A 363 -7.91 41.47 16.12
CA VAL A 363 -7.24 41.40 17.42
C VAL A 363 -5.72 41.17 17.34
N VAL A 364 -5.13 40.77 16.20
CA VAL A 364 -3.69 40.38 16.18
C VAL A 364 -2.97 40.59 14.84
N ALA A 365 -2.01 41.53 14.78
CA ALA A 365 -1.25 41.84 13.56
C ALA A 365 -0.27 40.73 13.09
N TRP A 366 0.07 39.77 13.94
CA TRP A 366 1.06 38.72 13.63
C TRP A 366 0.44 37.37 13.21
N VAL A 367 -0.89 37.20 13.30
CA VAL A 367 -1.59 35.98 12.88
C VAL A 367 -2.14 36.19 11.48
N SER A 368 -1.88 35.26 10.56
CA SER A 368 -2.46 35.31 9.21
C SER A 368 -3.97 35.02 9.24
N ASP A 369 -4.72 35.61 8.31
CA ASP A 369 -6.18 35.36 8.18
C ASP A 369 -6.49 33.87 8.03
N ARG A 370 -5.63 33.12 7.34
CA ARG A 370 -5.76 31.67 7.16
C ARG A 370 -5.61 30.92 8.49
N ALA A 371 -4.59 31.25 9.29
CA ALA A 371 -4.39 30.63 10.59
C ALA A 371 -5.56 30.95 11.54
N TRP A 372 -6.10 32.17 11.47
CA TRP A 372 -7.28 32.55 12.25
C TRP A 372 -8.54 31.78 11.84
N GLN A 373 -8.78 31.62 10.54
CA GLN A 373 -9.87 30.79 10.04
C GLN A 373 -9.77 29.35 10.56
N ASN A 374 -8.58 28.75 10.51
CA ASN A 374 -8.36 27.41 11.04
C ASN A 374 -8.65 27.30 12.55
N ILE A 375 -8.37 28.34 13.34
CA ILE A 375 -8.69 28.37 14.78
C ILE A 375 -10.20 28.47 15.00
N LEU A 376 -10.91 29.28 14.19
CA LEU A 376 -12.36 29.39 14.27
C LEU A 376 -13.05 28.07 13.89
N GLU A 377 -12.54 27.39 12.87
CA GLU A 377 -13.00 26.05 12.50
C GLU A 377 -12.75 25.03 13.63
N LEU A 378 -11.57 25.07 14.26
CA LEU A 378 -11.26 24.19 15.39
C LEU A 378 -12.18 24.47 16.58
N SER A 379 -12.46 25.75 16.86
CA SER A 379 -13.34 26.17 17.96
C SER A 379 -14.80 25.74 17.78
N ALA A 380 -15.20 25.29 16.59
CA ALA A 380 -16.54 24.75 16.34
C ALA A 380 -16.72 23.30 16.84
N LEU A 381 -15.62 22.61 17.17
CA LEU A 381 -15.68 21.27 17.74
C LEU A 381 -16.03 21.31 19.24
N ASP A 382 -16.80 20.31 19.71
CA ASP A 382 -17.35 20.27 21.07
C ASP A 382 -16.28 20.44 22.18
N ASP A 383 -15.13 19.80 22.02
CA ASP A 383 -14.05 19.83 23.03
C ASP A 383 -13.24 21.13 23.00
N PHE A 384 -13.36 21.92 21.94
CA PHE A 384 -12.61 23.16 21.68
C PHE A 384 -13.47 24.42 21.83
N GLY A 385 -14.70 24.29 22.35
CA GLY A 385 -15.56 25.42 22.65
C GLY A 385 -14.86 26.48 23.51
N GLY A 386 -14.84 27.72 23.03
CA GLY A 386 -14.18 28.85 23.70
C GLY A 386 -12.69 29.03 23.38
N LEU A 387 -12.11 28.23 22.47
CA LEU A 387 -10.71 28.37 22.06
C LEU A 387 -10.42 29.75 21.44
N ALA A 388 -11.30 30.23 20.54
CA ALA A 388 -11.13 31.53 19.90
C ALA A 388 -11.14 32.70 20.91
N GLU A 389 -11.99 32.64 21.93
CA GLU A 389 -12.02 33.62 23.02
C GLU A 389 -10.78 33.53 23.90
N SER A 390 -10.36 32.31 24.28
CA SER A 390 -9.15 32.11 25.07
C SER A 390 -7.89 32.56 24.32
N PHE A 391 -7.86 32.41 22.99
CA PHE A 391 -6.76 32.85 22.15
C PHE A 391 -6.55 34.37 22.27
N THR A 392 -7.64 35.14 22.23
CA THR A 392 -7.58 36.60 22.42
C THR A 392 -7.19 37.02 23.83
N ARG A 393 -7.53 36.22 24.86
CA ARG A 393 -7.09 36.47 26.25
C ARG A 393 -5.62 36.12 26.51
N HIS A 394 -5.10 35.07 25.88
CA HIS A 394 -3.76 34.52 26.14
C HIS A 394 -2.77 34.69 24.97
N LEU A 395 -2.80 35.83 24.28
CA LEU A 395 -1.99 36.10 23.08
C LEU A 395 -0.48 35.87 23.27
N GLN A 396 0.08 36.26 24.41
CA GLN A 396 1.51 36.08 24.67
C GLN A 396 1.92 34.61 24.76
N GLY A 397 1.06 33.75 25.29
CA GLY A 397 1.33 32.32 25.39
C GLY A 397 1.35 31.66 24.01
N PHE A 398 0.34 31.94 23.17
CA PHE A 398 0.32 31.44 21.79
C PHE A 398 1.43 32.03 20.93
N ARG A 399 1.83 33.29 21.15
CA ARG A 399 2.98 33.89 20.48
C ARG A 399 4.29 33.18 20.80
N ARG A 400 4.51 32.75 22.06
CA ARG A 400 5.69 31.96 22.42
C ARG A 400 5.77 30.65 21.63
N ILE A 401 4.62 30.00 21.39
CA ILE A 401 4.56 28.78 20.57
C ILE A 401 4.95 29.11 19.13
N VAL A 402 4.38 30.16 18.54
CA VAL A 402 4.66 30.54 17.15
C VAL A 402 6.10 31.02 16.96
N ASP A 403 6.70 31.69 17.94
CA ASP A 403 8.09 32.17 17.88
C ASP A 403 9.11 31.07 18.26
N SER A 404 8.67 29.94 18.84
CA SER A 404 9.55 28.84 19.24
C SER A 404 10.09 28.07 18.03
N LYS A 405 11.33 27.57 18.17
CA LYS A 405 11.94 26.62 17.23
C LYS A 405 11.33 25.22 17.34
N HIS A 406 10.75 24.88 18.50
CA HIS A 406 10.16 23.57 18.78
C HIS A 406 8.73 23.71 19.30
N PRO A 407 7.80 24.23 18.48
CA PRO A 407 6.42 24.56 18.91
C PRO A 407 5.64 23.35 19.42
N HIS A 408 5.98 22.13 18.96
CA HIS A 408 5.32 20.88 19.33
C HIS A 408 5.61 20.43 20.78
N ARG A 409 6.61 21.01 21.46
CA ARG A 409 6.97 20.71 22.86
C ARG A 409 6.63 21.82 23.83
N GLU A 410 6.19 22.97 23.33
CA GLU A 410 5.79 24.09 24.17
C GLU A 410 4.41 23.80 24.80
N PRO A 411 4.21 24.11 26.09
CA PRO A 411 2.92 23.91 26.74
C PRO A 411 1.88 24.88 26.20
N LEU A 412 0.63 24.40 26.07
CA LEU A 412 -0.47 25.27 25.68
C LEU A 412 -0.82 26.25 26.82
N PRO A 413 -1.22 27.50 26.54
CA PRO A 413 -1.52 28.46 27.59
C PRO A 413 -2.83 28.13 28.31
N GLY A 414 -2.85 28.34 29.63
CA GLY A 414 -4.06 28.23 30.46
C GLY A 414 -4.53 26.78 30.65
N GLU A 415 -5.85 26.59 30.61
CA GLU A 415 -6.49 25.30 30.91
C GLU A 415 -6.34 24.26 29.78
N TRP A 416 -5.91 24.70 28.59
CA TRP A 416 -5.82 23.87 27.39
C TRP A 416 -4.73 22.79 27.47
N ASP A 417 -3.67 23.02 28.24
CA ASP A 417 -2.60 22.02 28.38
C ASP A 417 -3.04 20.80 29.20
N SER A 418 -3.89 21.03 30.22
CA SER A 418 -4.46 19.98 31.06
C SER A 418 -5.75 19.37 30.49
N ARG A 419 -6.54 20.15 29.74
CA ARG A 419 -7.83 19.72 29.20
C ARG A 419 -7.68 18.87 27.95
N LEU A 420 -6.71 19.20 27.09
CA LEU A 420 -6.55 18.54 25.78
C LEU A 420 -5.67 17.30 25.87
N ASN A 421 -6.08 16.23 25.19
CA ASN A 421 -5.26 15.04 25.02
C ASN A 421 -4.12 15.27 23.99
N SER A 422 -3.16 14.35 23.92
CA SER A 422 -2.00 14.49 23.01
C SER A 422 -2.38 14.64 21.54
N PHE A 423 -3.48 14.01 21.09
CA PHE A 423 -3.98 14.13 19.72
C PHE A 423 -4.60 15.51 19.45
N GLN A 424 -5.43 16.00 20.37
CA GLN A 424 -6.06 17.32 20.31
C GLN A 424 -5.03 18.45 20.31
N LYS A 425 -3.90 18.29 21.00
CA LYS A 425 -2.76 19.24 20.93
C LYS A 425 -2.18 19.33 19.51
N LEU A 426 -2.19 18.25 18.73
CA LEU A 426 -1.77 18.29 17.32
C LEU A 426 -2.72 19.12 16.45
N LEU A 427 -4.02 19.13 16.75
CA LEU A 427 -4.99 19.95 16.01
C LEU A 427 -4.68 21.45 16.18
N VAL A 428 -4.32 21.85 17.40
CA VAL A 428 -3.89 23.24 17.68
C VAL A 428 -2.59 23.56 16.93
N LEU A 429 -1.63 22.62 16.91
CA LEU A 429 -0.37 22.78 16.18
C LEU A 429 -0.60 22.92 14.66
N ARG A 430 -1.51 22.12 14.07
CA ARG A 430 -1.91 22.23 12.65
C ARG A 430 -2.42 23.64 12.31
N CYS A 431 -3.19 24.27 13.20
CA CYS A 431 -3.72 25.61 12.97
C CYS A 431 -2.65 26.70 13.04
N LEU A 432 -1.67 26.57 13.95
CA LEU A 432 -0.68 27.62 14.24
C LEU A 432 0.63 27.50 13.47
N ARG A 433 1.23 26.31 13.47
CA ARG A 433 2.55 26.01 12.90
C ARG A 433 2.49 24.68 12.13
N PRO A 434 1.82 24.64 10.96
CA PRO A 434 1.71 23.42 10.17
C PRO A 434 3.08 22.88 9.73
N ASP A 435 4.10 23.74 9.59
CA ASP A 435 5.47 23.35 9.26
C ASP A 435 6.10 22.37 10.26
N CYS A 436 5.68 22.40 11.53
CA CYS A 436 6.20 21.53 12.58
C CYS A 436 5.30 20.34 12.88
N LEU A 437 4.22 20.15 12.11
CA LEU A 437 3.23 19.10 12.38
C LEU A 437 3.83 17.69 12.27
N ILE A 438 4.73 17.46 11.31
CA ILE A 438 5.42 16.16 11.16
C ILE A 438 6.16 15.76 12.45
N TYR A 439 6.89 16.69 13.07
CA TYR A 439 7.57 16.43 14.34
C TYR A 439 6.59 16.17 15.49
N GLY A 440 5.48 16.93 15.54
CA GLY A 440 4.40 16.65 16.49
C GLY A 440 3.80 15.26 16.31
N VAL A 441 3.57 14.84 15.07
CA VAL A 441 3.08 13.50 14.72
C VAL A 441 4.08 12.42 15.13
N GLN A 442 5.37 12.63 14.90
CA GLN A 442 6.44 11.72 15.32
C GLN A 442 6.51 11.56 16.85
N ASP A 443 6.45 12.67 17.60
CA ASP A 443 6.42 12.64 19.06
C ASP A 443 5.13 11.96 19.57
N PHE A 444 3.99 12.17 18.91
CA PHE A 444 2.71 11.52 19.22
C PHE A 444 2.76 10.00 18.98
N VAL A 445 3.23 9.56 17.81
CA VAL A 445 3.39 8.12 17.49
C VAL A 445 4.39 7.48 18.45
N SER A 446 5.50 8.15 18.75
CA SER A 446 6.50 7.67 19.69
C SER A 446 5.96 7.52 21.11
N ALA A 447 5.06 8.40 21.54
CA ALA A 447 4.43 8.32 22.86
C ALA A 447 3.36 7.21 22.96
N GLN A 448 2.65 6.88 21.87
CA GLN A 448 1.56 5.90 21.89
C GLN A 448 2.00 4.47 21.50
N LEU A 449 2.81 4.32 20.46
CA LEU A 449 3.28 3.03 19.94
C LEU A 449 4.75 2.74 20.30
N GLY A 450 5.54 3.77 20.57
CA GLY A 450 6.96 3.67 20.91
C GLY A 450 7.90 4.23 19.84
N GLN A 451 9.13 4.53 20.25
CA GLN A 451 10.14 5.20 19.42
C GLN A 451 10.53 4.39 18.16
N ARG A 452 10.41 3.06 18.22
CA ARG A 452 10.77 2.13 17.10
C ARG A 452 9.95 2.34 15.83
N TYR A 453 8.82 3.04 15.92
CA TYR A 453 7.96 3.36 14.77
C TYR A 453 8.39 4.64 14.04
N THR A 454 9.23 5.47 14.65
CA THR A 454 9.72 6.72 14.03
C THR A 454 11.16 6.62 13.54
N GLU A 455 11.92 5.65 14.05
CA GLU A 455 13.31 5.45 13.64
C GLU A 455 13.43 4.88 12.22
N PRO A 456 14.34 5.43 11.38
CA PRO A 456 14.57 4.92 10.05
C PRO A 456 15.19 3.52 10.13
N GLN A 457 14.48 2.53 9.59
CA GLN A 457 15.00 1.17 9.50
C GLN A 457 15.90 1.02 8.28
N MET A 458 17.10 0.48 8.47
CA MET A 458 17.98 0.13 7.36
C MET A 458 17.40 -1.07 6.61
N SER A 459 17.03 -0.87 5.36
CA SER A 459 16.54 -1.93 4.48
C SER A 459 17.74 -2.67 3.88
N ASP A 460 17.96 -3.92 4.30
CA ASP A 460 19.01 -4.78 3.75
C ASP A 460 18.41 -5.83 2.80
N LEU A 461 18.98 -5.92 1.58
CA LEU A 461 18.61 -6.91 0.58
C LEU A 461 18.78 -8.34 1.09
N SER A 462 19.71 -8.57 2.03
CA SER A 462 19.97 -9.89 2.59
C SER A 462 18.76 -10.49 3.33
N VAL A 463 17.95 -9.64 3.97
CA VAL A 463 16.78 -10.08 4.75
C VAL A 463 15.66 -10.52 3.83
N ILE A 464 15.38 -9.73 2.79
CA ILE A 464 14.34 -10.04 1.79
C ILE A 464 14.71 -11.28 1.00
N PHE A 465 16.00 -11.46 0.71
CA PHE A 465 16.48 -12.68 0.07
C PHE A 465 16.21 -13.93 0.92
N LYS A 466 16.40 -13.88 2.25
CA LYS A 466 16.08 -15.01 3.16
C LYS A 466 14.59 -15.31 3.24
N GLU A 467 13.75 -14.27 3.15
CA GLU A 467 12.29 -14.40 3.15
C GLU A 467 11.74 -14.82 1.76
N SER A 468 12.56 -14.78 0.71
CA SER A 468 12.15 -15.08 -0.67
C SER A 468 12.01 -16.57 -0.97
N SER A 469 11.07 -16.91 -1.85
CA SER A 469 10.87 -18.25 -2.38
C SER A 469 11.18 -18.31 -3.89
N PRO A 470 11.44 -19.50 -4.45
CA PRO A 470 11.61 -19.65 -5.90
C PRO A 470 10.34 -19.31 -6.70
N THR A 471 9.16 -19.45 -6.07
CA THR A 471 7.85 -19.21 -6.69
C THR A 471 7.46 -17.74 -6.67
N ASN A 472 7.90 -16.98 -5.67
CA ASN A 472 7.49 -15.60 -5.46
C ASN A 472 8.63 -14.67 -5.92
N PRO A 473 8.39 -13.81 -6.94
CA PRO A 473 9.40 -12.90 -7.43
C PRO A 473 9.74 -11.84 -6.38
N ILE A 474 10.98 -11.36 -6.41
CA ILE A 474 11.43 -10.19 -5.65
C ILE A 474 11.28 -8.97 -6.55
N ILE A 475 10.58 -7.94 -6.06
CA ILE A 475 10.25 -6.73 -6.82
C ILE A 475 10.94 -5.55 -6.13
N LEU A 476 11.87 -4.92 -6.85
CA LEU A 476 12.54 -3.71 -6.42
C LEU A 476 11.85 -2.51 -7.07
N ILE A 477 11.19 -1.72 -6.24
CA ILE A 477 10.55 -0.47 -6.65
C ILE A 477 11.59 0.64 -6.52
N LEU A 478 11.94 1.24 -7.64
CA LEU A 478 13.02 2.21 -7.74
C LEU A 478 12.48 3.63 -7.76
N SER A 479 13.23 4.54 -7.14
CA SER A 479 13.09 5.97 -7.40
C SER A 479 13.83 6.35 -8.68
N THR A 480 13.52 7.53 -9.22
CA THR A 480 14.24 8.02 -10.40
C THR A 480 15.73 8.20 -10.06
N GLY A 481 16.60 7.75 -10.97
CA GLY A 481 18.05 7.88 -10.81
C GLY A 481 18.74 6.84 -9.90
N THR A 482 18.07 5.76 -9.48
CA THR A 482 18.71 4.66 -8.73
C THR A 482 18.73 3.36 -9.52
N ASP A 483 19.89 2.70 -9.61
CA ASP A 483 20.04 1.34 -10.17
C ASP A 483 20.47 0.35 -9.06
N PRO A 484 19.69 -0.71 -8.78
CA PRO A 484 20.02 -1.70 -7.76
C PRO A 484 20.98 -2.80 -8.24
N ALA A 485 21.32 -2.85 -9.54
CA ALA A 485 22.05 -3.97 -10.12
C ALA A 485 23.37 -4.25 -9.38
N ALA A 486 24.15 -3.21 -9.11
CA ALA A 486 25.41 -3.32 -8.39
C ALA A 486 25.25 -3.96 -6.99
N ASP A 487 24.17 -3.63 -6.27
CA ASP A 487 23.91 -4.17 -4.94
C ASP A 487 23.43 -5.63 -5.00
N ILE A 488 22.69 -6.01 -6.05
CA ILE A 488 22.32 -7.43 -6.30
C ILE A 488 23.56 -8.26 -6.64
N TYR A 489 24.50 -7.73 -7.44
CA TYR A 489 25.75 -8.43 -7.73
C TYR A 489 26.61 -8.62 -6.48
N LYS A 490 26.74 -7.60 -5.62
CA LYS A 490 27.41 -7.72 -4.32
C LYS A 490 26.77 -8.78 -3.43
N LEU A 491 25.43 -8.85 -3.41
CA LEU A 491 24.71 -9.89 -2.68
C LEU A 491 25.00 -11.28 -3.25
N ALA A 492 25.01 -11.40 -4.58
CA ALA A 492 25.35 -12.66 -5.25
C ALA A 492 26.80 -13.09 -4.96
N ASP A 493 27.74 -12.16 -4.88
CA ASP A 493 29.12 -12.43 -4.47
C ASP A 493 29.19 -12.95 -3.02
N ALA A 494 28.43 -12.33 -2.10
CA ALA A 494 28.36 -12.75 -0.70
C ALA A 494 27.75 -14.16 -0.53
N VAL A 495 26.85 -14.56 -1.42
CA VAL A 495 26.22 -15.89 -1.45
C VAL A 495 27.01 -16.87 -2.37
N HIS A 496 28.15 -16.45 -2.93
CA HIS A 496 28.98 -17.22 -3.87
C HIS A 496 28.22 -17.69 -5.13
N PHE A 497 27.25 -16.91 -5.59
CA PHE A 497 26.34 -17.21 -6.70
C PHE A 497 26.55 -16.36 -7.96
N SER A 498 27.57 -15.50 -7.98
CA SER A 498 27.79 -14.46 -9.00
C SER A 498 27.83 -14.98 -10.44
N LYS A 499 28.38 -16.18 -10.67
CA LYS A 499 28.47 -16.80 -12.01
C LYS A 499 27.12 -17.31 -12.56
N LYS A 500 26.10 -17.37 -11.71
CA LYS A 500 24.75 -17.85 -12.03
C LYS A 500 23.71 -16.73 -12.05
N VAL A 501 24.15 -15.46 -12.03
CA VAL A 501 23.27 -14.29 -12.15
C VAL A 501 23.26 -13.82 -13.60
N ILE A 502 22.06 -13.62 -14.14
CA ILE A 502 21.82 -13.13 -15.49
C ILE A 502 20.95 -11.88 -15.37
N ALA A 503 21.41 -10.75 -15.90
CA ALA A 503 20.62 -9.53 -15.99
C ALA A 503 20.16 -9.30 -17.45
N VAL A 504 18.90 -8.93 -17.63
CA VAL A 504 18.30 -8.59 -18.92
C VAL A 504 17.53 -7.29 -18.77
N SER A 505 17.93 -6.26 -19.51
CA SER A 505 17.21 -4.99 -19.54
C SER A 505 16.08 -5.06 -20.56
N LEU A 506 14.85 -4.85 -20.10
CA LEU A 506 13.66 -4.89 -20.92
C LEU A 506 13.57 -3.59 -21.72
N GLY A 507 13.61 -3.74 -23.04
CA GLY A 507 13.45 -2.68 -24.03
C GLY A 507 12.82 -3.25 -25.31
N GLN A 508 12.72 -2.42 -26.35
CA GLN A 508 12.13 -2.86 -27.61
C GLN A 508 12.85 -4.10 -28.17
N GLY A 509 12.10 -5.19 -28.36
CA GLY A 509 12.59 -6.45 -28.95
C GLY A 509 13.30 -7.43 -28.02
N GLN A 510 13.49 -7.12 -26.72
CA GLN A 510 14.20 -8.00 -25.77
C GLN A 510 13.29 -9.03 -25.06
N VAL A 511 11.97 -8.88 -25.21
CA VAL A 511 10.95 -9.70 -24.54
C VAL A 511 11.08 -11.20 -24.86
N PRO A 512 11.20 -11.65 -26.13
CA PRO A 512 11.29 -13.08 -26.44
C PRO A 512 12.56 -13.73 -25.89
N LEU A 513 13.66 -12.97 -25.86
CA LEU A 513 14.93 -13.42 -25.28
C LEU A 513 14.78 -13.60 -23.76
N ALA A 514 14.16 -12.62 -23.09
CA ALA A 514 13.89 -12.67 -21.66
C ALA A 514 13.09 -13.92 -21.27
N GLU A 515 12.05 -14.27 -22.02
CA GLU A 515 11.25 -15.49 -21.78
C GLU A 515 12.05 -16.78 -21.96
N ALA A 516 12.87 -16.87 -23.01
CA ALA A 516 13.70 -18.04 -23.27
C ALA A 516 14.76 -18.24 -22.17
N MET A 517 15.39 -17.15 -21.73
CA MET A 517 16.35 -17.16 -20.63
C MET A 517 15.69 -17.55 -19.32
N MET A 518 14.48 -17.04 -19.06
CA MET A 518 13.67 -17.40 -17.90
C MET A 518 13.40 -18.90 -17.80
N ARG A 519 12.88 -19.50 -18.87
CA ARG A 519 12.61 -20.95 -18.92
C ARG A 519 13.88 -21.79 -18.71
N THR A 520 15.02 -21.27 -19.14
CA THR A 520 16.32 -21.94 -18.95
C THR A 520 16.78 -21.84 -17.50
N ALA A 521 16.75 -20.65 -16.92
CA ALA A 521 17.16 -20.40 -15.53
C ALA A 521 16.30 -21.14 -14.50
N MET A 522 15.00 -21.31 -14.77
CA MET A 522 14.11 -22.09 -13.91
C MET A 522 14.56 -23.55 -13.79
N LYS A 523 15.10 -24.12 -14.87
CA LYS A 523 15.61 -25.49 -14.91
C LYS A 523 17.03 -25.63 -14.35
N THR A 524 17.86 -24.60 -14.51
CA THR A 524 19.28 -24.61 -14.11
C THR A 524 19.53 -24.04 -12.71
N GLY A 525 18.50 -23.46 -12.07
CA GLY A 525 18.63 -22.79 -10.78
C GLY A 525 19.51 -21.55 -10.86
N GLN A 526 19.20 -20.62 -11.77
CA GLN A 526 19.93 -19.36 -11.93
C GLN A 526 19.11 -18.18 -11.43
N TRP A 527 19.76 -17.06 -11.12
CA TRP A 527 19.07 -15.82 -10.78
C TRP A 527 18.90 -14.98 -12.03
N ILE A 528 17.67 -14.52 -12.27
CA ILE A 528 17.38 -13.61 -13.37
C ILE A 528 16.96 -12.26 -12.81
N ILE A 529 17.55 -11.21 -13.36
CA ILE A 529 17.22 -9.82 -13.08
C ILE A 529 16.61 -9.21 -14.32
N PHE A 530 15.33 -8.85 -14.26
CA PHE A 530 14.67 -8.04 -15.28
C PHE A 530 14.76 -6.57 -14.91
N GLN A 531 15.53 -5.83 -15.71
CA GLN A 531 15.68 -4.39 -15.54
C GLN A 531 14.62 -3.62 -16.31
N ASN A 532 14.16 -2.50 -15.74
CA ASN A 532 13.27 -1.54 -16.40
C ASN A 532 11.94 -2.15 -16.88
N CYS A 533 11.27 -2.93 -16.03
CA CYS A 533 10.01 -3.60 -16.39
C CYS A 533 8.90 -2.63 -16.88
N HIS A 534 8.91 -1.38 -16.42
CA HIS A 534 8.01 -0.31 -16.90
C HIS A 534 8.14 0.00 -18.40
N MET A 535 9.26 -0.34 -19.04
CA MET A 535 9.50 -0.10 -20.47
C MET A 535 8.81 -1.13 -21.39
N ALA A 536 8.29 -2.23 -20.83
CA ALA A 536 7.60 -3.28 -21.57
C ALA A 536 6.18 -3.53 -21.02
N PRO A 537 5.28 -2.52 -21.03
CA PRO A 537 3.97 -2.61 -20.38
C PRO A 537 3.07 -3.71 -20.96
N ASP A 538 3.18 -4.01 -22.25
CA ASP A 538 2.32 -4.98 -22.94
C ASP A 538 2.70 -6.44 -22.62
N TRP A 539 3.93 -6.68 -22.16
CA TRP A 539 4.41 -8.01 -21.83
C TRP A 539 4.12 -8.43 -20.38
N LEU A 540 4.00 -7.45 -19.47
CA LEU A 540 3.79 -7.75 -18.05
C LEU A 540 2.51 -8.54 -17.76
N PRO A 541 1.37 -8.31 -18.46
CA PRO A 541 0.21 -9.18 -18.32
C PRO A 541 0.51 -10.65 -18.65
N THR A 542 1.42 -10.95 -19.57
CA THR A 542 1.87 -12.33 -19.83
C THR A 542 2.59 -12.92 -18.62
N LEU A 543 3.32 -12.10 -17.84
CA LEU A 543 3.89 -12.51 -16.57
C LEU A 543 2.84 -12.73 -15.46
N GLU A 544 1.57 -12.34 -15.63
CA GLU A 544 0.52 -12.76 -14.69
C GLU A 544 0.35 -14.29 -14.66
N GLN A 545 0.74 -14.99 -15.73
CA GLN A 545 0.79 -16.45 -15.80
C GLN A 545 2.00 -17.05 -15.06
N LEU A 546 2.85 -16.24 -14.41
CA LEU A 546 4.02 -16.69 -13.65
C LEU A 546 3.73 -17.83 -12.65
N PRO A 547 2.61 -17.87 -11.89
CA PRO A 547 2.34 -18.97 -10.95
C PRO A 547 2.16 -20.34 -11.64
N GLU A 548 1.72 -20.36 -12.90
CA GLU A 548 1.57 -21.59 -13.69
C GLU A 548 2.89 -21.98 -14.37
N LEU A 549 3.67 -20.99 -14.80
CA LEU A 549 5.03 -21.20 -15.30
C LEU A 549 5.96 -21.72 -14.19
N ILE A 550 6.00 -21.02 -13.05
CA ILE A 550 6.85 -21.27 -11.89
C ILE A 550 6.10 -22.14 -10.88
N SER A 551 5.76 -23.37 -11.28
CA SER A 551 5.24 -24.36 -10.34
C SER A 551 6.37 -24.95 -9.49
N PRO A 552 6.13 -25.29 -8.21
CA PRO A 552 7.16 -25.89 -7.35
C PRO A 552 7.67 -27.26 -7.86
N VAL A 553 6.96 -27.87 -8.83
CA VAL A 553 7.35 -29.13 -9.47
C VAL A 553 8.39 -28.90 -10.58
N ASN A 554 8.35 -27.74 -11.25
CA ASN A 554 9.12 -27.47 -12.46
C ASN A 554 10.34 -26.55 -12.23
N VAL A 555 10.60 -26.16 -10.99
CA VAL A 555 11.52 -25.06 -10.65
C VAL A 555 12.56 -25.54 -9.64
N ASP A 556 13.81 -25.20 -9.91
CA ASP A 556 14.93 -25.47 -9.00
C ASP A 556 14.84 -24.61 -7.72
N LYS A 557 15.30 -25.15 -6.58
CA LYS A 557 15.22 -24.47 -5.27
C LYS A 557 16.08 -23.20 -5.20
N ASP A 558 17.12 -23.10 -6.01
CA ASP A 558 18.05 -21.97 -6.02
C ASP A 558 17.61 -20.86 -7.00
N PHE A 559 16.60 -21.12 -7.84
CA PHE A 559 16.06 -20.13 -8.77
C PHE A 559 15.48 -18.93 -8.03
N ARG A 560 15.80 -17.72 -8.50
CA ARG A 560 15.21 -16.46 -8.01
C ARG A 560 14.96 -15.50 -9.17
N LEU A 561 13.78 -14.89 -9.16
CA LEU A 561 13.38 -13.88 -10.13
C LEU A 561 13.37 -12.50 -9.47
N TRP A 562 14.16 -11.58 -10.03
CA TRP A 562 14.25 -10.19 -9.60
C TRP A 562 13.62 -9.30 -10.67
N LEU A 563 12.66 -8.48 -10.28
CA LEU A 563 12.00 -7.49 -11.14
C LEU A 563 12.37 -6.11 -10.64
N THR A 564 12.80 -5.22 -11.52
CA THR A 564 13.09 -3.83 -11.14
C THR A 564 12.22 -2.87 -11.94
N SER A 565 11.58 -1.92 -11.26
CA SER A 565 10.74 -0.93 -11.91
C SER A 565 10.51 0.30 -11.06
N ILE A 566 10.26 1.43 -11.71
CA ILE A 566 9.56 2.56 -11.08
C ILE A 566 8.08 2.21 -10.85
N PRO A 567 7.35 2.92 -9.97
CA PRO A 567 5.90 2.77 -9.84
C PRO A 567 5.15 3.12 -11.12
N PHE A 568 4.28 2.22 -11.61
CA PHE A 568 3.35 2.50 -12.70
C PHE A 568 2.10 1.61 -12.61
N LYS A 569 0.98 2.13 -13.14
CA LYS A 569 -0.36 1.52 -12.98
C LYS A 569 -0.57 0.20 -13.70
N LYS A 570 0.26 -0.14 -14.70
CA LYS A 570 0.08 -1.34 -15.54
C LYS A 570 0.82 -2.58 -15.02
N ILE A 571 1.47 -2.51 -13.85
CA ILE A 571 2.01 -3.73 -13.22
C ILE A 571 0.82 -4.62 -12.82
N PRO A 572 0.80 -5.90 -13.22
CA PRO A 572 -0.25 -6.82 -12.81
C PRO A 572 -0.35 -6.92 -11.29
N VAL A 573 -1.58 -6.77 -10.80
CA VAL A 573 -1.93 -6.85 -9.37
C VAL A 573 -1.46 -8.17 -8.76
N SER A 574 -1.57 -9.27 -9.49
CA SER A 574 -1.14 -10.61 -9.07
C SER A 574 0.34 -10.71 -8.76
N ILE A 575 1.20 -10.09 -9.58
CA ILE A 575 2.65 -10.09 -9.37
C ILE A 575 2.99 -9.27 -8.12
N LEU A 576 2.38 -8.10 -7.97
CA LEU A 576 2.54 -7.26 -6.79
C LEU A 576 2.04 -7.97 -5.53
N GLN A 577 0.87 -8.56 -5.56
CA GLN A 577 0.28 -9.22 -4.40
C GLN A 577 1.11 -10.40 -3.88
N ASN A 578 1.69 -11.20 -4.79
CA ASN A 578 2.44 -12.41 -4.44
C ASN A 578 3.96 -12.19 -4.25
N GLY A 579 4.51 -11.13 -4.85
CA GLY A 579 5.95 -10.86 -4.83
C GLY A 579 6.44 -10.21 -3.54
N ALA A 580 7.68 -10.51 -3.15
CA ALA A 580 8.36 -9.83 -2.05
C ALA A 580 8.87 -8.46 -2.55
N LYS A 581 8.52 -7.37 -1.86
CA LYS A 581 8.78 -6.01 -2.36
C LYS A 581 9.80 -5.27 -1.51
N MET A 582 10.59 -4.45 -2.16
CA MET A 582 11.48 -3.48 -1.51
C MET A 582 11.47 -2.18 -2.29
N VAL A 583 11.38 -1.06 -1.58
CA VAL A 583 11.65 0.26 -2.17
C VAL A 583 13.12 0.58 -2.00
N ILE A 584 13.77 1.01 -3.09
CA ILE A 584 15.13 1.52 -3.10
C ILE A 584 15.07 3.00 -3.44
N GLU A 585 15.43 3.82 -2.45
CA GLU A 585 15.47 5.27 -2.53
C GLU A 585 16.90 5.78 -2.32
N PRO A 586 17.27 6.90 -2.95
CA PRO A 586 18.52 7.57 -2.62
C PRO A 586 18.46 8.08 -1.18
N PRO A 587 19.56 8.03 -0.43
CA PRO A 587 19.60 8.53 0.94
C PRO A 587 19.28 10.04 0.96
N ARG A 588 18.51 10.48 1.95
CA ARG A 588 18.17 11.89 2.15
C ARG A 588 19.21 12.58 3.05
N GLY A 589 19.49 13.84 2.74
CA GLY A 589 20.43 14.69 3.48
C GLY A 589 21.87 14.57 3.00
N ILE A 590 22.62 15.64 3.19
CA ILE A 590 24.01 15.75 2.69
C ILE A 590 24.89 14.67 3.33
N ARG A 591 24.76 14.47 4.65
CA ARG A 591 25.54 13.46 5.38
C ARG A 591 25.42 12.06 4.78
N ALA A 592 24.20 11.59 4.54
CA ALA A 592 23.98 10.23 4.08
C ALA A 592 24.42 10.02 2.62
N ARG A 593 24.30 11.05 1.78
CA ARG A 593 24.84 11.05 0.41
C ARG A 593 26.37 11.04 0.40
N LEU A 594 27.01 11.87 1.22
CA LEU A 594 28.47 11.86 1.36
C LEU A 594 28.97 10.50 1.86
N GLU A 595 28.31 9.91 2.86
CA GLU A 595 28.68 8.59 3.35
C GLU A 595 28.57 7.54 2.24
N ARG A 596 27.50 7.56 1.44
CA ARG A 596 27.34 6.67 0.28
C ARG A 596 28.43 6.86 -0.77
N ALA A 597 28.77 8.10 -1.12
CA ALA A 597 29.83 8.41 -2.08
C ALA A 597 31.22 7.95 -1.57
N TYR A 598 31.55 8.24 -0.31
CA TYR A 598 32.85 7.83 0.26
C TYR A 598 32.97 6.33 0.51
N LEU A 599 31.85 5.61 0.69
CA LEU A 599 31.83 4.14 0.73
C LEU A 599 32.00 3.50 -0.65
N SER A 600 31.69 4.22 -1.74
CA SER A 600 31.92 3.73 -3.11
C SER A 600 33.36 3.93 -3.57
N PHE A 601 34.07 4.89 -2.97
CA PHE A 601 35.48 5.16 -3.27
C PHE A 601 36.41 4.09 -2.68
N THR A 602 37.41 3.69 -3.46
CA THR A 602 38.47 2.77 -3.03
C THR A 602 39.63 3.53 -2.38
N ASP A 603 40.35 2.88 -1.45
CA ASP A 603 41.59 3.43 -0.90
C ASP A 603 42.61 3.75 -2.01
N GLU A 604 42.57 2.98 -3.10
CA GLU A 604 43.36 3.25 -4.31
C GLU A 604 43.04 4.63 -4.91
N LEU A 605 41.77 4.99 -5.07
CA LEU A 605 41.37 6.31 -5.61
C LEU A 605 41.93 7.45 -4.77
N MET A 606 41.87 7.34 -3.45
CA MET A 606 42.37 8.36 -2.51
C MET A 606 43.89 8.50 -2.49
N SER A 607 44.60 7.43 -2.82
CA SER A 607 46.06 7.42 -2.98
C SER A 607 46.53 7.68 -4.41
N SER A 608 45.61 7.79 -5.37
CA SER A 608 45.94 7.72 -6.79
C SER A 608 46.49 8.99 -7.41
N SER A 609 46.31 10.16 -6.78
CA SER A 609 46.93 11.41 -7.21
C SER A 609 48.11 11.78 -6.30
N SER A 610 49.20 12.22 -6.91
CA SER A 610 50.39 12.69 -6.20
C SER A 610 50.21 14.08 -5.56
N LYS A 611 49.14 14.80 -5.92
CA LYS A 611 48.92 16.18 -5.48
C LYS A 611 48.01 16.28 -4.27
N VAL A 612 48.48 17.02 -3.26
CA VAL A 612 47.79 17.27 -1.99
C VAL A 612 46.46 18.02 -2.18
N CYS A 613 46.26 18.70 -3.31
CA CYS A 613 45.03 19.43 -3.63
C CYS A 613 43.86 18.55 -4.10
N PHE A 614 44.10 17.29 -4.49
CA PHE A 614 43.05 16.41 -4.99
C PHE A 614 42.00 16.07 -3.93
N LYS A 615 42.42 15.62 -2.74
CA LYS A 615 41.50 15.23 -1.66
C LYS A 615 40.62 16.39 -1.19
N PRO A 616 41.13 17.63 -1.04
CA PRO A 616 40.29 18.77 -0.75
C PRO A 616 39.20 19.04 -1.77
N LEU A 617 39.57 19.07 -3.06
CA LEU A 617 38.65 19.34 -4.16
C LEU A 617 37.61 18.21 -4.33
N LEU A 618 38.00 16.98 -4.03
CA LEU A 618 37.09 15.83 -4.03
C LEU A 618 35.99 15.99 -3.00
N LEU A 619 36.33 16.39 -1.76
CA LEU A 619 35.33 16.67 -0.72
C LEU A 619 34.37 17.79 -1.15
N SER A 620 34.89 18.87 -1.75
CA SER A 620 34.07 19.98 -2.24
C SER A 620 33.12 19.56 -3.35
N LEU A 621 33.58 18.73 -4.28
CA LEU A 621 32.76 18.20 -5.36
C LEU A 621 31.64 17.29 -4.83
N CYS A 622 31.96 16.40 -3.87
CA CYS A 622 30.94 15.55 -3.23
C CYS A 622 29.93 16.38 -2.42
N LEU A 623 30.37 17.44 -1.74
CA LEU A 623 29.50 18.39 -1.05
C LEU A 623 28.58 19.13 -2.03
N PHE A 624 29.14 19.66 -3.12
CA PHE A 624 28.38 20.31 -4.19
C PHE A 624 27.32 19.37 -4.77
N HIS A 625 27.68 18.12 -5.06
CA HIS A 625 26.75 17.12 -5.56
C HIS A 625 25.59 16.88 -4.58
N GLY A 626 25.90 16.73 -3.28
CA GLY A 626 24.89 16.61 -2.23
C GLY A 626 23.97 17.83 -2.13
N VAL A 627 24.53 19.04 -2.22
CA VAL A 627 23.79 20.31 -2.22
C VAL A 627 22.88 20.44 -3.45
N ALA A 628 23.38 20.16 -4.65
CA ALA A 628 22.61 20.22 -5.88
C ALA A 628 21.41 19.26 -5.84
N LEU A 629 21.60 18.06 -5.31
CA LEU A 629 20.54 17.06 -5.17
C LEU A 629 19.48 17.45 -4.11
N GLU A 630 19.91 17.88 -2.94
CA GLU A 630 18.98 18.25 -1.85
C GLU A 630 18.23 19.56 -2.11
N ARG A 631 18.76 20.44 -2.98
CA ARG A 631 18.04 21.65 -3.42
C ARG A 631 16.69 21.34 -4.06
N ARG A 632 16.51 20.15 -4.65
CA ARG A 632 15.22 19.68 -5.17
C ARG A 632 14.10 19.68 -4.11
N ARG A 633 14.43 19.45 -2.83
CA ARG A 633 13.46 19.44 -1.71
C ARG A 633 12.73 20.77 -1.53
N PHE A 634 13.35 21.88 -1.93
CA PHE A 634 12.79 23.22 -1.81
C PHE A 634 11.86 23.60 -2.98
N GLY A 635 11.64 22.69 -3.93
CA GLY A 635 10.86 22.95 -5.14
C GLY A 635 11.41 24.16 -5.90
N PRO A 636 10.54 25.08 -6.38
CA PRO A 636 10.97 26.27 -7.13
C PRO A 636 11.93 27.22 -6.41
N LEU A 637 12.04 27.15 -5.08
CA LEU A 637 13.05 27.94 -4.34
C LEU A 637 14.46 27.37 -4.51
N GLY A 638 14.56 26.07 -4.78
CA GLY A 638 15.82 25.38 -5.09
C GLY A 638 16.14 25.45 -6.58
N PHE A 639 15.30 24.80 -7.39
CA PHE A 639 15.35 24.84 -8.85
C PHE A 639 13.92 24.89 -9.39
N ASN A 640 13.69 25.62 -10.47
CA ASN A 640 12.38 25.69 -11.12
C ASN A 640 11.94 24.30 -11.62
N ILE A 641 12.89 23.52 -12.14
CA ILE A 641 12.66 22.16 -12.63
C ILE A 641 13.41 21.17 -11.71
N PRO A 642 12.76 20.05 -11.30
CA PRO A 642 13.43 19.02 -10.51
C PRO A 642 14.36 18.19 -11.39
N TYR A 643 15.64 18.57 -11.45
CA TYR A 643 16.67 17.83 -12.17
C TYR A 643 17.08 16.55 -11.42
N ASP A 644 17.24 15.46 -12.15
CA ASP A 644 17.67 14.15 -11.64
C ASP A 644 19.16 13.95 -11.94
N PHE A 645 20.03 14.46 -11.08
CA PHE A 645 21.46 14.18 -11.15
C PHE A 645 21.76 12.77 -10.62
N THR A 646 22.69 12.05 -11.25
CA THR A 646 23.00 10.67 -10.87
C THR A 646 24.39 10.53 -10.23
N GLU A 647 24.64 9.37 -9.63
CA GLU A 647 25.98 9.04 -9.10
C GLU A 647 27.01 8.90 -10.24
N GLU A 648 26.58 8.51 -11.44
CA GLU A 648 27.46 8.48 -12.63
C GLU A 648 27.98 9.89 -12.96
N ASP A 649 27.14 10.94 -12.84
CA ASP A 649 27.57 12.32 -13.04
C ASP A 649 28.70 12.69 -12.05
N LEU A 650 28.57 12.27 -10.79
CA LEU A 650 29.62 12.46 -9.78
C LEU A 650 30.89 11.70 -10.16
N HIS A 651 30.78 10.41 -10.51
CA HIS A 651 31.93 9.59 -10.89
C HIS A 651 32.69 10.14 -12.11
N ILE A 652 31.97 10.66 -13.11
CA ILE A 652 32.58 11.32 -14.27
C ILE A 652 33.32 12.59 -13.82
N CYS A 653 32.69 13.42 -12.98
CA CYS A 653 33.33 14.62 -12.45
C CYS A 653 34.58 14.30 -11.62
N VAL A 654 34.56 13.23 -10.82
CA VAL A 654 35.71 12.78 -10.01
C VAL A 654 36.85 12.29 -10.91
N SER A 655 36.52 11.53 -11.96
CA SER A 655 37.50 11.06 -12.94
C SER A 655 38.16 12.24 -13.68
N GLN A 656 37.35 13.19 -14.16
CA GLN A 656 37.84 14.41 -14.80
C GLN A 656 38.67 15.28 -13.85
N LEU A 657 38.23 15.44 -12.59
CA LEU A 657 38.98 16.15 -11.56
C LEU A 657 40.38 15.55 -11.41
N LYS A 658 40.47 14.22 -11.32
CA LYS A 658 41.76 13.52 -11.23
C LYS A 658 42.63 13.80 -12.46
N THR A 659 42.10 13.58 -13.65
CA THR A 659 42.83 13.81 -14.91
C THR A 659 43.37 15.24 -15.00
N PHE A 660 42.54 16.25 -14.75
CA PHE A 660 42.97 17.64 -14.84
C PHE A 660 43.93 18.06 -13.72
N VAL A 661 43.79 17.51 -12.51
CA VAL A 661 44.73 17.79 -11.42
C VAL A 661 46.09 17.17 -11.71
N ASP A 662 46.15 15.97 -12.29
CA ASP A 662 47.41 15.28 -12.60
C ASP A 662 48.11 15.85 -13.85
N GLU A 663 47.37 16.27 -14.89
CA GLU A 663 47.93 16.76 -16.16
C GLU A 663 48.46 18.21 -16.10
N TYR A 664 47.75 19.12 -15.43
CA TYR A 664 48.13 20.53 -15.39
C TYR A 664 49.14 20.80 -14.27
N GLN A 665 50.03 21.79 -14.39
CA GLN A 665 50.91 22.17 -13.27
C GLN A 665 50.14 22.94 -12.19
N ASP A 666 49.41 23.98 -12.61
CA ASP A 666 48.50 24.75 -11.77
C ASP A 666 47.08 24.19 -11.80
N ILE A 667 46.28 24.45 -10.77
CA ILE A 667 44.90 23.96 -10.68
C ILE A 667 44.01 24.73 -11.66
N PRO A 668 43.43 24.09 -12.69
CA PRO A 668 42.68 24.79 -13.74
C PRO A 668 41.23 25.02 -13.31
N TYR A 669 40.99 25.90 -12.32
CA TYR A 669 39.65 26.18 -11.78
C TYR A 669 38.60 26.53 -12.86
N LYS A 670 38.98 27.27 -13.89
CA LYS A 670 38.07 27.61 -15.00
C LYS A 670 37.61 26.37 -15.77
N VAL A 671 38.54 25.43 -16.03
CA VAL A 671 38.25 24.18 -16.74
C VAL A 671 37.40 23.27 -15.86
N LEU A 672 37.73 23.14 -14.57
CA LEU A 672 36.97 22.35 -13.60
C LEU A 672 35.53 22.87 -13.45
N LYS A 673 35.35 24.19 -13.33
CA LYS A 673 34.03 24.82 -13.26
C LYS A 673 33.23 24.62 -14.54
N HIS A 674 33.84 24.77 -15.70
CA HIS A 674 33.16 24.56 -16.98
C HIS A 674 32.79 23.08 -17.19
N ALA A 675 33.70 22.15 -16.89
CA ALA A 675 33.45 20.71 -17.04
C ALA A 675 32.32 20.23 -16.11
N ALA A 676 32.41 20.51 -14.81
CA ALA A 676 31.38 20.11 -13.87
C ALA A 676 30.07 20.91 -14.07
N GLY A 677 30.16 22.24 -14.20
CA GLY A 677 29.02 23.13 -14.18
C GLY A 677 28.30 23.31 -15.50
N GLU A 678 28.99 23.34 -16.64
CA GLU A 678 28.36 23.52 -17.96
C GLU A 678 28.14 22.21 -18.72
N VAL A 679 29.07 21.27 -18.61
CA VAL A 679 29.03 20.03 -19.41
C VAL A 679 28.29 18.92 -18.67
N ASN A 680 28.74 18.57 -17.45
CA ASN A 680 28.17 17.42 -16.73
C ASN A 680 26.82 17.79 -16.09
N TYR A 681 26.82 18.58 -15.01
CA TYR A 681 25.57 18.97 -14.33
C TYR A 681 24.75 19.94 -15.19
N GLY A 682 25.40 20.92 -15.82
CA GLY A 682 24.74 21.89 -16.70
C GLY A 682 24.14 21.29 -17.97
N GLY A 683 24.63 20.13 -18.42
CA GLY A 683 24.06 19.41 -19.56
C GLY A 683 22.63 18.90 -19.31
N HIS A 684 22.28 18.66 -18.05
CA HIS A 684 20.93 18.27 -17.63
C HIS A 684 20.01 19.48 -17.41
N VAL A 685 20.56 20.68 -17.22
CA VAL A 685 19.81 21.88 -16.84
C VAL A 685 19.30 22.61 -18.08
N THR A 686 17.98 22.62 -18.24
CA THR A 686 17.28 23.23 -19.37
C THR A 686 16.93 24.70 -19.17
N ASP A 687 16.69 25.15 -17.94
CA ASP A 687 16.32 26.53 -17.64
C ASP A 687 17.55 27.41 -17.42
N ASN A 688 17.55 28.61 -18.01
CA ASN A 688 18.70 29.52 -17.95
C ASN A 688 18.90 30.10 -16.53
N TRP A 689 17.82 30.30 -15.77
CA TRP A 689 17.92 30.80 -14.40
C TRP A 689 18.46 29.73 -13.46
N ASP A 690 17.98 28.49 -13.59
CA ASP A 690 18.51 27.35 -12.87
C ASP A 690 19.99 27.09 -13.22
N ARG A 691 20.38 27.23 -14.50
CA ARG A 691 21.78 27.09 -14.93
C ARG A 691 22.67 28.15 -14.29
N ARG A 692 22.22 29.40 -14.26
CA ARG A 692 22.94 30.48 -13.56
C ARG A 692 23.09 30.18 -12.07
N CYS A 693 22.03 29.70 -11.43
CA CYS A 693 22.03 29.32 -10.01
C CYS A 693 23.06 28.21 -9.75
N LEU A 694 23.03 27.13 -10.54
CA LEU A 694 23.95 26.00 -10.43
C LEU A 694 25.41 26.44 -10.58
N LEU A 695 25.71 27.25 -11.60
CA LEU A 695 27.07 27.77 -11.82
C LEU A 695 27.53 28.64 -10.66
N THR A 696 26.67 29.50 -10.13
CA THR A 696 26.98 30.37 -8.98
C THR A 696 27.29 29.53 -7.74
N LEU A 697 26.49 28.50 -7.46
CA LEU A 697 26.75 27.57 -6.35
C LEU A 697 28.11 26.86 -6.51
N LEU A 698 28.43 26.41 -7.73
CA LEU A 698 29.70 25.74 -8.00
C LEU A 698 30.91 26.66 -7.76
N GLU A 699 30.75 27.98 -7.87
CA GLU A 699 31.84 28.91 -7.60
C GLU A 699 32.32 28.89 -6.15
N ASP A 700 31.43 28.60 -5.21
CA ASP A 700 31.73 28.50 -3.78
C ASP A 700 32.54 27.23 -3.47
N PHE A 701 32.24 26.11 -4.15
CA PHE A 701 32.91 24.82 -3.95
C PHE A 701 34.22 24.66 -4.76
N TYR A 702 34.38 25.35 -5.88
CA TYR A 702 35.63 25.37 -6.64
C TYR A 702 36.29 26.75 -6.59
N CYS A 703 36.85 27.07 -5.43
CA CYS A 703 37.65 28.28 -5.24
C CYS A 703 39.03 27.98 -4.63
N PRO A 704 40.02 28.89 -4.76
CA PRO A 704 41.33 28.73 -4.13
C PRO A 704 41.26 28.59 -2.60
N ALA A 705 40.24 29.17 -1.96
CA ALA A 705 40.07 29.14 -0.51
C ALA A 705 39.83 27.73 0.05
N VAL A 706 39.25 26.82 -0.75
CA VAL A 706 38.97 25.41 -0.38
C VAL A 706 40.23 24.64 0.02
N LEU A 707 41.39 25.02 -0.50
CA LEU A 707 42.65 24.34 -0.18
C LEU A 707 43.15 24.66 1.25
N GLY A 708 42.58 25.69 1.89
CA GLY A 708 42.89 26.03 3.27
C GLY A 708 42.25 25.03 4.24
N ALA A 709 43.03 24.55 5.22
CA ALA A 709 42.53 23.64 6.25
C ALA A 709 41.42 24.26 7.12
N ASP A 710 41.38 25.59 7.22
CA ASP A 710 40.40 26.37 7.98
C ASP A 710 39.19 26.82 7.12
N HIS A 711 39.07 26.34 5.88
CA HIS A 711 37.96 26.73 5.02
C HIS A 711 36.63 26.21 5.56
N VAL A 712 35.64 27.10 5.64
CA VAL A 712 34.27 26.80 6.06
C VAL A 712 33.36 27.06 4.87
N TYR A 713 32.62 26.04 4.46
CA TYR A 713 31.62 26.14 3.40
C TYR A 713 30.37 26.86 3.90
N SER A 714 29.84 26.42 5.04
CA SER A 714 28.74 27.06 5.78
C SER A 714 28.59 26.40 7.14
N GLY A 715 28.35 27.18 8.20
CA GLY A 715 28.12 26.68 9.55
C GLY A 715 29.09 25.58 10.02
N VAL A 716 28.60 24.35 10.11
CA VAL A 716 29.35 23.16 10.58
C VAL A 716 30.12 22.43 9.46
N TYR A 717 29.85 22.74 8.19
CA TYR A 717 30.52 22.13 7.04
C TYR A 717 31.84 22.84 6.79
N ARG A 718 32.94 22.14 7.08
CA ARG A 718 34.30 22.64 6.95
C ARG A 718 35.19 21.68 6.18
N GLN A 719 36.35 22.20 5.80
CA GLN A 719 37.42 21.40 5.26
C GLN A 719 38.06 20.50 6.32
N VAL A 720 38.61 19.37 5.88
CA VAL A 720 39.33 18.41 6.73
C VAL A 720 40.74 18.23 6.19
N ASP A 721 41.66 17.82 7.08
CA ASP A 721 43.07 17.61 6.73
C ASP A 721 43.24 16.64 5.54
N SER A 722 44.00 17.08 4.54
CA SER A 722 44.36 16.31 3.35
C SER A 722 45.12 15.02 3.67
N ASN A 723 45.74 14.91 4.86
CA ASN A 723 46.49 13.71 5.25
C ASN A 723 45.61 12.56 5.75
N LEU A 724 44.31 12.76 5.94
CA LEU A 724 43.42 11.70 6.41
C LEU A 724 43.17 10.61 5.34
N ASP A 725 42.96 9.40 5.83
CA ASP A 725 42.48 8.25 5.06
C ASP A 725 40.95 8.28 4.92
N ILE A 726 40.37 7.41 4.08
CA ILE A 726 38.91 7.29 3.90
C ILE A 726 38.17 7.19 5.22
N LYS A 727 38.70 6.40 6.17
CA LYS A 727 38.12 6.25 7.52
C LYS A 727 38.04 7.56 8.29
N GLY A 728 39.03 8.45 8.12
CA GLY A 728 39.04 9.78 8.73
C GLY A 728 37.98 10.69 8.12
N TYR A 729 37.83 10.68 6.79
CA TYR A 729 36.75 11.39 6.09
C TYR A 729 35.36 10.87 6.50
N LEU A 730 35.18 9.55 6.58
CA LEU A 730 33.94 8.93 7.05
C LEU A 730 33.61 9.30 8.51
N ALA A 731 34.61 9.38 9.39
CA ALA A 731 34.41 9.81 10.77
C ALA A 731 33.93 11.27 10.84
N TYR A 732 34.49 12.16 10.01
CA TYR A 732 34.01 13.54 9.86
C TYR A 732 32.57 13.58 9.34
N ILE A 733 32.26 12.85 8.27
CA ILE A 733 30.92 12.80 7.67
C ILE A 733 29.88 12.31 8.68
N ARG A 734 30.22 11.30 9.49
CA ARG A 734 29.34 10.80 10.57
C ARG A 734 29.15 11.79 11.72
N GLY A 735 30.02 12.78 11.85
CA GLY A 735 29.87 13.89 12.79
C GLY A 735 28.94 15.01 12.30
N LEU A 736 28.55 15.01 11.02
CA LEU A 736 27.65 16.02 10.45
C LEU A 736 26.20 15.87 10.97
N PRO A 737 25.44 16.97 11.00
CA PRO A 737 24.04 16.93 11.40
C PRO A 737 23.21 16.07 10.44
N ILE A 738 22.14 15.48 10.97
CA ILE A 738 21.17 14.72 10.17
C ILE A 738 20.25 15.67 9.38
N ASN A 739 19.92 16.82 10.00
CA ASN A 739 19.10 17.86 9.38
C ASN A 739 20.00 19.03 8.98
N ASP A 740 20.15 19.25 7.67
CA ASP A 740 20.99 20.30 7.12
C ASP A 740 20.32 21.69 7.25
N THR A 741 21.11 22.73 7.58
CA THR A 741 20.63 24.11 7.66
C THR A 741 20.48 24.74 6.27
N PRO A 742 19.49 25.63 6.01
CA PRO A 742 19.27 26.25 4.70
C PRO A 742 20.47 26.99 4.12
N GLU A 743 21.33 27.47 5.00
CA GLU A 743 22.54 28.23 4.68
C GLU A 743 23.50 27.47 3.74
N ILE A 744 23.69 26.15 3.92
CA ILE A 744 24.58 25.35 3.05
C ILE A 744 24.04 25.25 1.61
N PHE A 745 22.72 25.41 1.44
CA PHE A 745 22.09 25.47 0.13
C PHE A 745 22.14 26.88 -0.45
N GLY A 746 22.53 27.92 0.28
CA GLY A 746 22.41 29.32 -0.14
C GLY A 746 20.98 29.85 -0.06
N LEU A 747 20.16 29.31 0.86
CA LEU A 747 18.76 29.68 1.06
C LEU A 747 18.51 30.30 2.44
N HIS A 748 17.49 31.16 2.54
CA HIS A 748 17.03 31.71 3.83
C HIS A 748 16.26 30.66 4.64
N ASP A 749 16.21 30.80 5.97
CA ASP A 749 15.49 29.89 6.89
C ASP A 749 14.00 29.71 6.57
N ASN A 750 13.40 30.69 5.89
CA ASN A 750 12.00 30.65 5.44
C ASN A 750 11.77 29.57 4.38
N ALA A 751 12.81 29.17 3.63
CA ALA A 751 12.73 28.09 2.67
C ALA A 751 12.48 26.75 3.38
N ASN A 752 13.08 26.52 4.56
CA ASN A 752 12.80 25.33 5.37
C ASN A 752 11.36 25.33 5.87
N ILE A 753 10.84 26.47 6.33
CA ILE A 753 9.44 26.57 6.77
C ILE A 753 8.50 26.20 5.62
N ARG A 754 8.71 26.78 4.43
CA ARG A 754 7.86 26.49 3.27
C ARG A 754 7.98 25.03 2.80
N SER A 755 9.19 24.49 2.78
CA SER A 755 9.44 23.09 2.43
C SER A 755 8.75 22.14 3.41
N ALA A 756 8.89 22.37 4.72
CA ALA A 756 8.22 21.58 5.75
C ALA A 756 6.69 21.71 5.73
N GLN A 757 6.15 22.88 5.37
CA GLN A 757 4.71 23.04 5.12
C GLN A 757 4.25 22.18 3.94
N ASN A 758 4.98 22.21 2.82
CA ASN A 758 4.65 21.40 1.65
C ASN A 758 4.69 19.90 1.97
N GLU A 759 5.71 19.45 2.71
CA GLU A 759 5.79 18.06 3.18
C GLU A 759 4.62 17.69 4.09
N THR A 760 4.22 18.60 4.98
CA THR A 760 3.07 18.41 5.85
C THR A 760 1.77 18.30 5.04
N PHE A 761 1.54 19.18 4.07
CA PHE A 761 0.35 19.11 3.23
C PHE A 761 0.34 17.83 2.38
N ALA A 762 1.48 17.42 1.83
CA ALA A 762 1.60 16.15 1.13
C ALA A 762 1.30 14.94 2.03
N LEU A 763 1.75 14.96 3.30
CA LEU A 763 1.41 13.95 4.30
C LEU A 763 -0.11 13.89 4.55
N LEU A 764 -0.74 15.05 4.70
CA LEU A 764 -2.18 15.16 4.94
C LEU A 764 -3.01 14.71 3.74
N GLU A 765 -2.62 15.11 2.53
CA GLU A 765 -3.23 14.64 1.28
C GLU A 765 -3.12 13.13 1.13
N ALA A 766 -1.95 12.56 1.46
CA ALA A 766 -1.77 11.11 1.48
C ALA A 766 -2.76 10.44 2.46
N LEU A 767 -2.89 10.96 3.68
CA LEU A 767 -3.85 10.43 4.66
C LEU A 767 -5.31 10.57 4.19
N VAL A 768 -5.66 11.65 3.48
CA VAL A 768 -7.00 11.81 2.87
C VAL A 768 -7.29 10.74 1.83
N CYS A 769 -6.29 10.30 1.06
CA CYS A 769 -6.45 9.20 0.09
C CYS A 769 -6.65 7.82 0.76
N LEU A 770 -6.22 7.66 2.02
CA LEU A 770 -6.45 6.44 2.79
C LEU A 770 -7.87 6.36 3.36
N GLU A 771 -8.57 7.49 3.51
CA GLU A 771 -9.94 7.49 3.99
C GLU A 771 -10.94 7.18 2.85
N PRO A 772 -11.99 6.40 3.14
CA PRO A 772 -13.07 6.17 2.18
C PRO A 772 -13.80 7.49 1.89
N GLN A 773 -13.69 7.99 0.66
CA GLN A 773 -14.37 9.20 0.23
C GLN A 773 -15.79 8.88 -0.27
N THR A 774 -16.80 9.49 0.34
CA THR A 774 -18.14 9.59 -0.25
C THR A 774 -18.15 10.74 -1.24
N VAL A 775 -18.09 10.40 -2.54
CA VAL A 775 -18.01 11.34 -3.67
C VAL A 775 -19.13 12.39 -3.64
N GLU A 776 -20.30 12.05 -3.09
CA GLU A 776 -21.47 12.94 -3.03
C GLU A 776 -21.23 14.23 -2.22
N GLU A 777 -20.53 14.15 -1.08
CA GLU A 777 -20.32 15.33 -0.21
C GLU A 777 -19.38 16.35 -0.87
N VAL A 778 -18.40 15.87 -1.63
CA VAL A 778 -17.43 16.71 -2.35
C VAL A 778 -18.10 17.45 -3.51
N VAL A 779 -18.95 16.76 -4.28
CA VAL A 779 -19.66 17.34 -5.42
C VAL A 779 -20.64 18.43 -4.96
N VAL A 780 -21.43 18.17 -3.91
CA VAL A 780 -22.36 19.17 -3.36
C VAL A 780 -21.60 20.40 -2.85
N GLY A 781 -20.49 20.20 -2.14
CA GLY A 781 -19.68 21.29 -1.62
C GLY A 781 -18.96 22.13 -2.70
N ILE A 782 -18.62 21.54 -3.84
CA ILE A 782 -18.06 22.27 -4.98
C ILE A 782 -19.14 23.10 -5.67
N VAL A 783 -20.32 22.52 -5.89
CA VAL A 783 -21.45 23.20 -6.55
C VAL A 783 -21.90 24.44 -5.76
N GLU A 784 -21.94 24.36 -4.42
CA GLU A 784 -22.26 25.51 -3.56
C GLU A 784 -21.22 26.64 -3.60
N LYS A 785 -19.95 26.33 -3.92
CA LYS A 785 -18.83 27.28 -3.93
C LYS A 785 -18.50 27.84 -5.31
N LEU A 786 -19.10 27.30 -6.38
CA LEU A 786 -18.84 27.79 -7.73
C LEU A 786 -19.41 29.21 -7.88
N PRO A 787 -18.56 30.20 -8.25
CA PRO A 787 -19.06 31.52 -8.57
C PRO A 787 -20.01 31.44 -9.78
N GLN A 788 -20.99 32.34 -9.84
CA GLN A 788 -21.84 32.43 -11.02
C GLN A 788 -20.99 32.80 -12.25
N PRO A 789 -21.28 32.21 -13.43
CA PRO A 789 -20.57 32.56 -14.65
C PRO A 789 -20.76 34.05 -14.96
N PHE A 790 -19.70 34.70 -15.44
CA PHE A 790 -19.75 36.10 -15.82
C PHE A 790 -20.74 36.30 -16.98
N CYS A 791 -21.58 37.34 -16.89
CA CYS A 791 -22.53 37.67 -17.96
C CYS A 791 -21.79 38.31 -19.14
N LEU A 792 -21.56 37.53 -20.20
CA LEU A 792 -20.90 37.99 -21.42
C LEU A 792 -21.60 39.19 -22.07
N GLN A 793 -22.93 39.25 -21.98
CA GLN A 793 -23.72 40.36 -22.55
C GLN A 793 -23.42 41.68 -21.83
N GLU A 794 -23.44 41.69 -20.49
CA GLU A 794 -23.13 42.90 -19.71
C GLU A 794 -21.70 43.40 -19.93
N VAL A 795 -20.72 42.49 -20.04
CA VAL A 795 -19.32 42.85 -20.31
C VAL A 795 -19.16 43.42 -21.72
N THR A 796 -19.82 42.83 -22.72
CA THR A 796 -19.73 43.26 -24.12
C THR A 796 -20.45 44.60 -24.35
N GLU A 797 -21.53 44.87 -23.63
CA GLU A 797 -22.23 46.16 -23.67
C GLU A 797 -21.42 47.28 -23.00
N LYS A 798 -20.75 46.98 -21.89
CA LYS A 798 -19.95 47.96 -21.13
C LYS A 798 -18.58 48.21 -21.75
N TYR A 799 -18.00 47.20 -22.40
CA TYR A 799 -16.69 47.25 -23.05
C TYR A 799 -16.80 46.74 -24.49
N PRO A 800 -17.37 47.53 -25.41
CA PRO A 800 -17.53 47.11 -26.80
C PRO A 800 -16.16 46.89 -27.45
N VAL A 801 -16.08 45.87 -28.30
CA VAL A 801 -14.87 45.55 -29.06
C VAL A 801 -14.66 46.62 -30.13
N LEU A 802 -13.88 47.63 -29.78
CA LEU A 802 -13.49 48.73 -30.66
C LEU A 802 -12.03 48.55 -31.07
N TYR A 803 -11.72 48.88 -32.32
CA TYR A 803 -10.36 48.80 -32.85
C TYR A 803 -9.37 49.67 -32.04
N GLU A 804 -9.86 50.78 -31.48
CA GLU A 804 -9.07 51.72 -30.67
C GLU A 804 -8.77 51.19 -29.25
N GLN A 805 -9.45 50.13 -28.79
CA GLN A 805 -9.34 49.59 -27.43
C GLN A 805 -9.14 48.06 -27.46
N PRO A 806 -7.94 47.58 -27.85
CA PRO A 806 -7.67 46.15 -28.00
C PRO A 806 -7.78 45.35 -26.69
N LEU A 807 -7.66 46.02 -25.54
CA LEU A 807 -7.88 45.41 -24.22
C LEU A 807 -9.32 44.94 -24.01
N HIS A 808 -10.31 45.54 -24.68
CA HIS A 808 -11.71 45.07 -24.61
C HIS A 808 -11.88 43.75 -25.35
N ALA A 809 -11.15 43.54 -26.45
CA ALA A 809 -11.10 42.25 -27.13
C ALA A 809 -10.48 41.18 -26.22
N VAL A 810 -9.34 41.49 -25.57
CA VAL A 810 -8.71 40.56 -24.60
C VAL A 810 -9.65 40.26 -23.43
N LEU A 811 -10.32 41.26 -22.87
CA LEU A 811 -11.30 41.07 -21.79
C LEU A 811 -12.44 40.17 -22.23
N SER A 812 -13.02 40.42 -23.42
CA SER A 812 -14.09 39.56 -23.94
C SER A 812 -13.63 38.11 -24.13
N HIS A 813 -12.39 37.90 -24.61
CA HIS A 813 -11.80 36.57 -24.75
C HIS A 813 -11.53 35.87 -23.41
N GLU A 814 -11.07 36.59 -22.39
CA GLU A 814 -10.85 36.03 -21.04
C GLU A 814 -12.16 35.74 -20.31
N VAL A 815 -13.26 36.45 -20.62
CA VAL A 815 -14.59 36.14 -20.06
C VAL A 815 -15.24 34.94 -20.77
N ILE A 816 -14.88 34.68 -22.04
CA ILE A 816 -15.31 33.49 -22.79
C ILE A 816 -14.54 32.24 -22.33
N ARG A 817 -13.26 32.39 -22.01
CA ARG A 817 -12.37 31.32 -21.53
C ARG A 817 -12.73 30.87 -20.12
#